data_AF-A0A4S8SIT2-F1
#
_entry.id   AF-A0A4S8SIT2-F1
#
_cell.length_a   1.000
_cell.length_b   1.000
_cell.length_c   1.000
_cell.angle_alpha   90.00
_cell.angle_beta   90.00
_cell.angle_gamma   90.00
#
_symmetry.space_group_name_H-M   'P 1'
#
loop_
_entity.id
_entity.type
_entity.pdbx_description
1 polymer ?
#
loop_
_entity_poly.entity_id
_entity_poly.type
_entity_poly.pdbx_seq_one_letter_code
_entity_poly.pdbx_strand_id
1 'polypeptide(L)'
;MLLGMLVDFAWPEKIGRQSLSHCQLNSLVDLYFFESEGSSTPTTVGGITNMYTIFFVKTLRRMRVTRAPPHIGTRNDLRVAHDISFSTTISITMTGGGISDDALQLAALGHTQELKRTFSPLAMLGLAFAILNSWTALATSLSLALPSGGPTSVLWGLITAGICNLCLAASLAEFLSAYPSAGGQYHWAAMLCPNSRMISWITGWINFYQVGGWMALTATGGLLGSQLILGIISLMSPSYDPKSWHQFLIYIGYNVFAFCLNAFANRIIPHIDRGAIIWSITGFVVVSITILACASPNYSSAEFVFGEFINETGWPDGVAWLLGLLQGGFGLTGYDAVAHMIEEIPNPRKTGPFVMITCVAIGTFTGFIFLMCLLFVAGNIDDVIASPAGPLLQILYNATSSRAGAICLLMFPLVCTVFATIAIMTTSSRMAWAFARDRGLPASKFFSKVHKGLDVPVNALALTLALVIIFGCVFLGSSSAFNAITSASVVALSITYGIPIALNVLQGRKGLPADRAFILPSWFAWFANLLGLAYVIITSVLFLFPPELPVNSNNMNYCVVAFGIWLLISLLTWIFDGRKNYTGPKVDIVDEHVLTASPSPEVVRTNNNDLDYSEKGKESDIREVDPEVAFPVNSQHVHSTWARTFHSRPELYMQPETTEEIQKIIKLARRSRRRIVVVGCGHSPSDITCTSSWMVNLDKYNRVLNVDRESKRLTVQGGIRLRDLNLAASKHGLTMSNLGSIHDQSIVGAISTGTHGSTLKHGLMSDSVKSIRVALSDGSIAYCSADENQDLFRAALTSLGALGIITEVEFEMTDATNIEWEQTLKPLDWVLSRWDKDLWTNKEFTRVWWLPYMKRAIVWSASKTDKPERPPVSSWYGGSVGFHTYQILLWVSNYVPSILPAIEWFVFGMQYGFSDHAVTSGIEPQRTGLLMNCLYSQFVNEWALPLEKGPEAITRLSAWINGEEGSGIPFSNKGLYVHAPVEVRVSDTSRVQPRPWMDNTNANGPTLYLNATLYRPFLKDPPCHERYYEAFEYLMKELGAKPHWAKNFSTVTNDDMQNMFGDNLTSFLRVRDEADPDGVFLGAWHRRYLLPANHPRYACEEKEMARTKAADGGKNWFGELTNNPRTADEKTALLSSTQGPEHDDLEDQRRFRETAAESLFGTKVFDKM
;
A
#
# COMPACT_ATOMS: atom_id res chain seq x y z
N MET A 1 60.41 -13.85 -10.86
CA MET A 1 61.18 -13.85 -12.13
C MET A 1 60.25 -13.74 -13.34
N LEU A 2 59.34 -12.75 -13.37
CA LEU A 2 58.35 -12.58 -14.46
C LEU A 2 57.90 -11.10 -14.58
N LEU A 3 58.77 -10.17 -14.16
CA LEU A 3 58.48 -8.74 -14.00
C LEU A 3 59.52 -7.84 -14.69
N GLY A 4 60.44 -8.43 -15.47
CA GLY A 4 61.56 -7.75 -16.13
C GLY A 4 61.52 -7.75 -17.66
N MET A 5 60.39 -8.12 -18.29
CA MET A 5 60.26 -8.24 -19.77
C MET A 5 59.20 -7.32 -20.39
N LEU A 6 58.74 -6.27 -19.68
CA LEU A 6 57.63 -5.40 -20.10
C LEU A 6 57.95 -3.90 -20.13
N VAL A 7 59.22 -3.53 -20.37
CA VAL A 7 59.66 -2.11 -20.39
C VAL A 7 60.01 -1.60 -21.81
N ASP A 8 60.37 -2.46 -22.76
CA ASP A 8 61.03 -2.05 -24.02
C ASP A 8 60.13 -1.99 -25.28
N PHE A 9 58.88 -1.50 -25.20
CA PHE A 9 58.11 -1.16 -26.40
C PHE A 9 57.27 0.11 -26.26
N ALA A 10 57.92 1.26 -26.51
CA ALA A 10 57.28 2.55 -26.66
C ALA A 10 57.71 3.26 -27.96
N TRP A 11 56.72 3.80 -28.66
CA TRP A 11 56.82 4.84 -29.72
C TRP A 11 57.44 4.48 -31.08
N PRO A 12 56.78 4.92 -32.16
CA PRO A 12 57.48 5.70 -33.18
C PRO A 12 56.83 7.06 -33.46
N GLU A 13 57.67 8.06 -33.73
CA GLU A 13 57.29 9.44 -34.08
C GLU A 13 56.75 9.55 -35.52
N LYS A 14 55.87 10.54 -35.81
CA LYS A 14 56.13 11.68 -36.72
C LYS A 14 54.88 12.49 -37.16
N ILE A 15 55.13 13.76 -37.51
CA ILE A 15 54.29 14.71 -38.30
C ILE A 15 53.01 15.22 -37.59
N GLY A 16 52.68 16.51 -37.55
CA GLY A 16 53.38 17.72 -38.03
C GLY A 16 52.57 19.00 -37.71
N ARG A 17 53.23 20.18 -37.66
CA ARG A 17 52.59 21.49 -37.41
C ARG A 17 52.11 22.15 -38.72
N GLN A 18 50.93 22.75 -38.70
CA GLN A 18 50.44 23.88 -39.52
C GLN A 18 49.02 24.25 -38.98
N SER A 19 48.46 25.45 -39.00
CA SER A 19 48.87 26.86 -38.82
C SER A 19 47.69 27.70 -39.33
N LEU A 20 47.12 28.61 -38.49
CA LEU A 20 46.28 29.76 -38.90
C LEU A 20 44.90 29.41 -39.57
N SER A 21 43.84 30.23 -39.55
CA SER A 21 43.57 31.55 -38.93
C SER A 21 42.05 31.80 -38.79
N HIS A 22 41.67 32.68 -37.84
CA HIS A 22 40.42 33.47 -37.69
C HIS A 22 39.16 33.19 -38.55
N CYS A 23 37.98 33.11 -37.91
CA CYS A 23 37.19 34.34 -37.63
C CYS A 23 36.04 34.19 -36.60
N GLN A 24 35.82 35.29 -35.88
CA GLN A 24 34.76 35.73 -34.94
C GLN A 24 33.47 34.90 -34.73
N LEU A 25 33.04 34.77 -33.45
CA LEU A 25 31.97 35.65 -32.91
C LEU A 25 32.04 35.76 -31.37
N ASN A 26 31.72 36.95 -30.83
CA ASN A 26 31.76 37.27 -29.40
C ASN A 26 30.48 36.87 -28.65
N SER A 27 30.61 36.53 -27.37
CA SER A 27 29.95 37.21 -26.21
C SER A 27 29.82 36.27 -24.99
N LEU A 28 29.74 36.87 -23.79
CA LEU A 28 29.61 36.22 -22.47
C LEU A 28 30.89 35.57 -21.89
N VAL A 29 31.92 36.39 -21.72
CA VAL A 29 32.81 36.33 -20.55
C VAL A 29 32.99 37.76 -20.04
N ASP A 30 32.48 38.05 -18.84
CA ASP A 30 32.94 39.15 -17.99
C ASP A 30 32.40 38.95 -16.57
N LEU A 31 33.22 39.36 -15.57
CA LEU A 31 32.94 39.36 -14.12
C LEU A 31 32.88 37.95 -13.46
N TYR A 32 33.75 37.55 -12.52
CA TYR A 32 34.84 38.22 -11.81
C TYR A 32 35.90 37.19 -11.38
N PHE A 33 37.20 37.49 -11.49
CA PHE A 33 38.25 36.77 -10.73
C PHE A 33 39.49 37.67 -10.48
N PHE A 34 39.83 37.83 -9.20
CA PHE A 34 41.17 38.07 -8.59
C PHE A 34 42.03 39.32 -8.91
N GLU A 35 42.67 39.88 -7.86
CA GLU A 35 44.13 39.75 -7.60
C GLU A 35 44.59 40.36 -6.26
N SER A 36 45.51 39.67 -5.56
CA SER A 36 46.74 40.24 -4.97
C SER A 36 47.76 39.12 -4.64
N GLU A 37 49.05 39.47 -4.53
CA GLU A 37 50.21 38.60 -4.79
C GLU A 37 50.85 37.92 -3.55
N GLY A 38 51.77 36.94 -3.73
CA GLY A 38 52.65 36.53 -2.61
C GLY A 38 53.50 35.24 -2.61
N SER A 39 54.36 35.00 -3.62
CA SER A 39 55.63 34.21 -3.52
C SER A 39 55.70 32.69 -3.20
N SER A 40 56.33 31.97 -4.15
CA SER A 40 57.41 30.97 -4.02
C SER A 40 57.21 29.51 -3.50
N THR A 41 57.23 28.58 -4.47
CA THR A 41 57.95 27.27 -4.57
C THR A 41 57.06 26.07 -4.95
N PRO A 42 57.52 25.16 -5.85
CA PRO A 42 56.67 24.11 -6.42
C PRO A 42 56.89 22.72 -5.80
N THR A 43 55.82 21.97 -5.56
CA THR A 43 55.87 20.51 -5.39
C THR A 43 54.85 19.77 -6.25
N THR A 44 55.30 18.65 -6.79
CA THR A 44 54.78 17.95 -7.96
C THR A 44 53.46 17.20 -7.69
N VAL A 45 52.31 17.76 -8.09
CA VAL A 45 51.03 17.03 -8.20
C VAL A 45 50.41 17.23 -9.59
N GLY A 46 51.09 16.72 -10.61
CA GLY A 46 50.78 16.98 -12.03
C GLY A 46 50.88 15.75 -12.94
N GLY A 47 50.41 14.59 -12.50
CA GLY A 47 50.54 13.32 -13.25
C GLY A 47 49.22 12.58 -13.55
N ILE A 48 48.35 12.40 -12.55
CA ILE A 48 47.29 11.38 -12.60
C ILE A 48 45.93 11.95 -13.05
N THR A 49 45.64 13.22 -12.72
CA THR A 49 44.37 13.90 -13.05
C THR A 49 44.11 14.08 -14.55
N ASN A 50 45.18 14.14 -15.36
CA ASN A 50 45.08 14.39 -16.79
C ASN A 50 44.56 13.18 -17.58
N MET A 51 44.87 11.94 -17.18
CA MET A 51 44.59 10.78 -18.02
C MET A 51 43.08 10.45 -18.10
N TYR A 52 42.36 10.58 -16.98
CA TYR A 52 40.90 10.39 -16.92
C TYR A 52 40.14 11.53 -17.63
N THR A 53 40.53 12.78 -17.38
CA THR A 53 39.91 13.97 -18.00
C THR A 53 40.07 13.97 -19.53
N ILE A 54 41.25 13.61 -20.04
CA ILE A 54 41.52 13.55 -21.48
C ILE A 54 40.71 12.44 -22.18
N PHE A 55 40.48 11.29 -21.52
CA PHE A 55 39.68 10.20 -22.09
C PHE A 55 38.19 10.58 -22.21
N PHE A 56 37.65 11.25 -21.19
CA PHE A 56 36.27 11.76 -21.18
C PHE A 56 36.06 12.82 -22.27
N VAL A 57 36.95 13.82 -22.36
CA VAL A 57 36.84 14.92 -23.34
C VAL A 57 37.10 14.45 -24.78
N LYS A 58 38.02 13.49 -25.02
CA LYS A 58 38.21 12.91 -26.36
C LYS A 58 37.00 12.11 -26.84
N THR A 59 36.29 11.44 -25.93
CA THR A 59 35.06 10.69 -26.26
C THR A 59 33.93 11.64 -26.60
N LEU A 60 33.75 12.73 -25.83
CA LEU A 60 32.78 13.79 -26.11
C LEU A 60 33.02 14.48 -27.47
N ARG A 61 34.28 14.72 -27.88
CA ARG A 61 34.60 15.34 -29.17
C ARG A 61 34.20 14.53 -30.42
N ARG A 62 33.92 13.23 -30.31
CA ARG A 62 33.43 12.40 -31.43
C ARG A 62 31.92 12.48 -31.64
N MET A 63 31.15 13.10 -30.73
CA MET A 63 29.69 13.24 -30.83
C MET A 63 29.27 14.61 -31.38
N ARG A 64 29.71 14.95 -32.61
CA ARG A 64 29.07 16.02 -33.39
C ARG A 64 27.98 15.43 -34.28
N VAL A 65 26.72 15.60 -33.86
CA VAL A 65 25.53 15.25 -34.65
C VAL A 65 25.46 16.16 -35.88
N THR A 66 25.46 15.56 -37.07
CA THR A 66 25.17 16.25 -38.33
C THR A 66 23.68 16.58 -38.41
N ARG A 67 23.33 17.87 -38.42
CA ARG A 67 21.98 18.32 -38.84
C ARG A 67 21.85 18.22 -40.36
N ALA A 68 20.73 17.70 -40.83
CA ALA A 68 20.25 17.86 -42.20
C ALA A 68 18.84 18.53 -42.18
N PRO A 69 18.51 19.41 -43.15
CA PRO A 69 17.26 20.17 -43.16
C PRO A 69 16.09 19.40 -43.81
N PRO A 70 14.83 19.85 -43.63
CA PRO A 70 13.65 19.15 -44.13
C PRO A 70 13.37 19.44 -45.61
N HIS A 71 12.94 18.43 -46.36
CA HIS A 71 12.33 18.61 -47.68
C HIS A 71 11.04 17.79 -47.82
N ILE A 72 10.01 18.47 -48.32
CA ILE A 72 8.74 17.91 -48.77
C ILE A 72 8.97 17.22 -50.13
N GLY A 73 8.42 16.03 -50.34
CA GLY A 73 8.49 15.34 -51.64
C GLY A 73 7.58 14.10 -51.69
N THR A 74 6.58 14.15 -52.56
CA THR A 74 5.67 13.02 -52.86
C THR A 74 6.26 12.10 -53.92
N ARG A 75 6.21 10.77 -53.70
CA ARG A 75 5.87 9.77 -54.74
C ARG A 75 5.79 8.33 -54.21
N ASN A 76 4.90 7.56 -54.84
CA ASN A 76 4.90 6.10 -54.79
C ASN A 76 6.19 5.55 -55.42
N ASP A 77 6.68 4.42 -54.93
CA ASP A 77 7.04 3.29 -55.82
C ASP A 77 7.07 1.96 -55.04
N LEU A 78 6.38 0.95 -55.58
CA LEU A 78 6.43 -0.43 -55.11
C LEU A 78 7.67 -1.13 -55.68
N ARG A 79 8.48 -1.77 -54.84
CA ARG A 79 9.23 -2.98 -55.24
C ARG A 79 9.26 -4.02 -54.13
N VAL A 80 8.78 -5.21 -54.50
CA VAL A 80 8.83 -6.44 -53.70
C VAL A 80 10.26 -6.96 -53.65
N ALA A 81 10.72 -7.37 -52.46
CA ALA A 81 11.81 -8.31 -52.29
C ALA A 81 11.38 -9.33 -51.22
N HIS A 82 11.38 -10.61 -51.60
CA HIS A 82 10.90 -11.72 -50.78
C HIS A 82 12.00 -12.24 -49.84
N ASP A 83 11.56 -12.98 -48.81
CA ASP A 83 12.33 -13.95 -48.02
C ASP A 83 13.43 -13.43 -47.08
N ILE A 84 13.13 -13.39 -45.77
CA ILE A 84 13.48 -14.44 -44.81
C ILE A 84 12.69 -14.15 -43.51
N SER A 85 11.67 -14.95 -43.21
CA SER A 85 10.88 -14.83 -41.97
C SER A 85 11.35 -15.85 -40.91
N PHE A 86 12.15 -15.39 -39.94
CA PHE A 86 12.40 -16.15 -38.72
C PHE A 86 11.22 -15.99 -37.75
N SER A 87 10.16 -16.78 -37.96
CA SER A 87 9.09 -16.94 -36.98
C SER A 87 9.63 -17.65 -35.73
N THR A 88 9.95 -16.88 -34.70
CA THR A 88 10.28 -17.43 -33.37
C THR A 88 8.99 -17.57 -32.58
N THR A 89 8.35 -18.73 -32.67
CA THR A 89 7.13 -19.04 -31.90
C THR A 89 7.45 -19.07 -30.41
N ILE A 90 7.10 -18.00 -29.68
CA ILE A 90 7.20 -17.99 -28.21
C ILE A 90 6.05 -18.85 -27.66
N SER A 91 6.39 -20.06 -27.22
CA SER A 91 5.44 -20.97 -26.60
C SER A 91 5.17 -20.53 -25.15
N ILE A 92 4.18 -19.66 -24.95
CA ILE A 92 3.74 -19.24 -23.61
C ILE A 92 2.83 -20.32 -23.03
N THR A 93 3.31 -21.06 -22.04
CA THR A 93 2.48 -22.01 -21.27
C THR A 93 1.52 -21.24 -20.39
N MET A 94 0.26 -21.11 -20.82
CA MET A 94 -0.79 -20.39 -20.10
C MET A 94 -1.21 -21.16 -18.82
N THR A 95 -0.71 -20.72 -17.66
CA THR A 95 -1.28 -21.09 -16.35
C THR A 95 -2.26 -20.00 -15.91
N GLY A 96 -3.52 -20.37 -15.66
CA GLY A 96 -4.65 -19.45 -15.53
C GLY A 96 -4.59 -18.47 -14.35
N GLY A 97 -4.03 -17.29 -14.60
CA GLY A 97 -4.22 -16.07 -13.81
C GLY A 97 -4.26 -14.87 -14.75
N GLY A 98 -5.16 -13.92 -14.52
CA GLY A 98 -5.27 -12.72 -15.35
C GLY A 98 -3.95 -11.94 -15.36
N ILE A 99 -3.48 -11.55 -16.55
CA ILE A 99 -2.26 -10.76 -16.69
C ILE A 99 -2.54 -9.37 -16.10
N SER A 100 -1.91 -9.03 -14.97
CA SER A 100 -2.06 -7.68 -14.38
C SER A 100 -1.42 -6.63 -15.29
N ASP A 101 -1.88 -5.38 -15.25
CA ASP A 101 -1.27 -4.26 -15.98
C ASP A 101 0.26 -4.17 -15.76
N ASP A 102 0.74 -4.42 -14.54
CA ASP A 102 2.19 -4.45 -14.23
C ASP A 102 2.95 -5.54 -15.02
N ALA A 103 2.31 -6.68 -15.32
CA ALA A 103 2.92 -7.81 -16.03
C ALA A 103 2.88 -7.59 -17.56
N LEU A 104 1.85 -6.91 -18.07
CA LEU A 104 1.85 -6.34 -19.42
C LEU A 104 2.95 -5.28 -19.57
N GLN A 105 3.16 -4.43 -18.57
CA GLN A 105 4.20 -3.40 -18.59
C GLN A 105 5.62 -4.00 -18.47
N LEU A 106 5.81 -5.05 -17.65
CA LEU A 106 7.07 -5.79 -17.61
C LEU A 106 7.38 -6.47 -18.95
N ALA A 107 6.36 -7.02 -19.61
CA ALA A 107 6.48 -7.57 -20.96
C ALA A 107 6.78 -6.49 -22.02
N ALA A 108 6.25 -5.26 -21.88
CA ALA A 108 6.61 -4.12 -22.74
C ALA A 108 8.07 -3.66 -22.54
N LEU A 109 8.67 -3.93 -21.37
CA LEU A 109 10.11 -3.81 -21.13
C LEU A 109 10.90 -5.09 -21.51
N GLY A 110 10.28 -6.00 -22.28
CA GLY A 110 10.87 -7.24 -22.80
C GLY A 110 11.24 -8.30 -21.76
N HIS A 111 10.59 -8.28 -20.60
CA HIS A 111 10.86 -9.21 -19.49
C HIS A 111 9.60 -9.99 -19.07
N THR A 112 9.74 -11.31 -18.93
CA THR A 112 8.70 -12.19 -18.36
C THR A 112 8.77 -12.20 -16.83
N GLN A 113 7.63 -12.11 -16.14
CA GLN A 113 7.61 -12.10 -14.67
C GLN A 113 7.91 -13.50 -14.11
N GLU A 114 9.13 -13.72 -13.62
CA GLU A 114 9.56 -15.02 -13.03
C GLU A 114 9.43 -15.09 -11.50
N LEU A 115 9.31 -13.96 -10.79
CA LEU A 115 9.25 -13.90 -9.33
C LEU A 115 7.82 -13.64 -8.81
N LYS A 116 7.52 -14.22 -7.64
CA LYS A 116 6.22 -14.09 -6.95
C LYS A 116 6.21 -12.85 -6.07
N ARG A 117 5.17 -12.02 -6.20
CA ARG A 117 5.00 -10.80 -5.41
C ARG A 117 4.67 -11.14 -3.96
N THR A 118 5.70 -11.14 -3.11
CA THR A 118 5.60 -11.58 -1.71
C THR A 118 5.68 -10.41 -0.72
N PHE A 119 6.14 -9.23 -1.17
CA PHE A 119 6.39 -8.07 -0.32
C PHE A 119 5.24 -7.07 -0.32
N SER A 120 4.78 -6.69 0.88
CA SER A 120 3.86 -5.54 1.05
C SER A 120 4.65 -4.22 1.13
N PRO A 121 4.04 -3.05 0.84
CA PRO A 121 4.73 -1.76 0.93
C PRO A 121 5.41 -1.49 2.29
N LEU A 122 4.81 -1.95 3.40
CA LEU A 122 5.42 -1.85 4.73
C LEU A 122 6.61 -2.81 4.92
N ALA A 123 6.57 -4.01 4.32
CA ALA A 123 7.72 -4.92 4.34
C ALA A 123 8.88 -4.35 3.50
N MET A 124 8.58 -3.70 2.37
CA MET A 124 9.57 -3.01 1.55
C MET A 124 10.19 -1.79 2.24
N LEU A 125 9.38 -0.99 2.94
CA LEU A 125 9.90 0.09 3.79
C LEU A 125 10.76 -0.48 4.93
N GLY A 126 10.34 -1.59 5.54
CA GLY A 126 11.11 -2.31 6.56
C GLY A 126 12.45 -2.83 6.05
N LEU A 127 12.48 -3.44 4.87
CA LEU A 127 13.70 -3.90 4.20
C LEU A 127 14.63 -2.72 3.83
N ALA A 128 14.11 -1.69 3.16
CA ALA A 128 14.91 -0.52 2.78
C ALA A 128 15.50 0.19 4.02
N PHE A 129 14.72 0.28 5.10
CA PHE A 129 15.16 0.80 6.38
C PHE A 129 16.15 -0.13 7.10
N ALA A 130 16.01 -1.45 6.98
CA ALA A 130 16.96 -2.43 7.54
C ALA A 130 18.29 -2.44 6.79
N ILE A 131 18.30 -2.17 5.48
CA ILE A 131 19.51 -2.04 4.65
C ILE A 131 20.29 -0.77 5.02
N LEU A 132 19.61 0.39 5.08
CA LEU A 132 20.23 1.66 5.46
C LEU A 132 20.61 1.70 6.94
N ASN A 133 19.66 1.35 7.80
CA ASN A 133 19.71 1.29 9.27
C ASN A 133 20.60 2.37 9.90
N SER A 134 20.40 3.61 9.43
CA SER A 134 21.47 4.62 9.39
C SER A 134 22.07 4.92 10.76
N TRP A 135 21.27 5.01 11.82
CA TRP A 135 21.78 5.26 13.17
C TRP A 135 22.73 4.15 13.66
N THR A 136 22.48 2.89 13.31
CA THR A 136 23.39 1.76 13.61
C THR A 136 24.61 1.80 12.70
N ALA A 137 24.43 1.99 11.38
CA ALA A 137 25.54 2.03 10.42
C ALA A 137 26.53 3.16 10.74
N LEU A 138 26.03 4.35 11.10
CA LEU A 138 26.84 5.50 11.51
C LEU A 138 27.55 5.25 12.84
N ALA A 139 26.84 4.76 13.86
CA ALA A 139 27.42 4.50 15.18
C ALA A 139 28.52 3.42 15.14
N THR A 140 28.34 2.37 14.34
CA THR A 140 29.33 1.29 14.19
C THR A 140 30.53 1.68 13.33
N SER A 141 30.44 2.76 12.53
CA SER A 141 31.52 3.29 11.69
C SER A 141 32.18 4.58 12.23
N LEU A 142 31.97 4.91 13.51
CA LEU A 142 32.60 6.07 14.18
C LEU A 142 34.13 6.11 14.05
N SER A 143 34.79 4.95 13.92
CA SER A 143 36.23 4.85 13.68
C SER A 143 36.72 5.47 12.36
N LEU A 144 35.82 5.80 11.43
CA LEU A 144 36.18 6.52 10.19
C LEU A 144 36.25 8.04 10.38
N ALA A 145 35.34 8.59 11.17
CA ALA A 145 35.12 10.04 11.27
C ALA A 145 35.71 10.68 12.53
N LEU A 146 35.83 9.96 13.66
CA LEU A 146 36.42 10.52 14.88
C LEU A 146 37.89 10.97 14.66
N PRO A 147 38.79 10.16 14.04
CA PRO A 147 40.15 10.62 13.70
C PRO A 147 40.16 11.66 12.57
N SER A 148 39.10 11.68 11.74
CA SER A 148 38.97 12.44 10.48
C SER A 148 37.99 13.61 10.63
N GLY A 149 38.32 14.54 11.54
CA GLY A 149 37.58 15.77 11.79
C GLY A 149 36.65 15.77 13.02
N GLY A 150 36.74 14.75 13.89
CA GLY A 150 36.13 14.74 15.21
C GLY A 150 34.59 14.86 15.23
N PRO A 151 34.01 15.36 16.34
CA PRO A 151 32.56 15.57 16.50
C PRO A 151 31.92 16.39 15.37
N THR A 152 32.63 17.42 14.90
CA THR A 152 32.19 18.29 13.79
C THR A 152 31.99 17.49 12.49
N SER A 153 32.89 16.55 12.19
CA SER A 153 32.77 15.66 11.03
C SER A 153 31.62 14.67 11.17
N VAL A 154 31.47 14.07 12.35
CA VAL A 154 30.41 13.10 12.67
C VAL A 154 28.99 13.70 12.49
N LEU A 155 28.74 14.92 12.97
CA LEU A 155 27.41 15.56 12.89
C LEU A 155 27.17 16.34 11.58
N TRP A 156 28.04 17.30 11.24
CA TRP A 156 27.82 18.17 10.08
C TRP A 156 28.16 17.46 8.77
N GLY A 157 29.03 16.46 8.81
CA GLY A 157 29.27 15.57 7.68
C GLY A 157 28.06 14.70 7.36
N LEU A 158 27.31 14.22 8.36
CA LEU A 158 26.03 13.54 8.14
C LEU A 158 25.00 14.45 7.48
N ILE A 159 24.83 15.69 7.95
CA ILE A 159 23.86 16.63 7.34
C ILE A 159 24.23 16.91 5.88
N THR A 160 25.51 17.12 5.60
CA THR A 160 26.03 17.41 4.25
C THR A 160 25.83 16.21 3.33
N ALA A 161 26.19 15.00 3.78
CA ALA A 161 25.94 13.75 3.06
C ALA A 161 24.45 13.47 2.87
N GLY A 162 23.60 13.82 3.85
CA GLY A 162 22.16 13.61 3.81
C GLY A 162 21.45 14.50 2.80
N ILE A 163 21.79 15.79 2.74
CA ILE A 163 21.26 16.70 1.70
C ILE A 163 21.68 16.21 0.31
N CYS A 164 22.95 15.83 0.12
CA CYS A 164 23.43 15.34 -1.18
C CYS A 164 22.81 14.00 -1.58
N ASN A 165 22.67 13.04 -0.65
CA ASN A 165 22.02 11.76 -0.92
C ASN A 165 20.51 11.89 -1.13
N LEU A 166 19.82 12.83 -0.46
CA LEU A 166 18.41 13.15 -0.75
C LEU A 166 18.25 13.70 -2.17
N CYS A 167 19.16 14.55 -2.64
CA CYS A 167 19.15 15.01 -4.03
C CYS A 167 19.36 13.86 -5.02
N LEU A 168 20.34 12.98 -4.78
CA LEU A 168 20.56 11.78 -5.61
C LEU A 168 19.34 10.83 -5.59
N ALA A 169 18.79 10.52 -4.41
CA ALA A 169 17.62 9.66 -4.26
C ALA A 169 16.37 10.23 -4.94
N ALA A 170 16.13 11.54 -4.83
CA ALA A 170 15.03 12.21 -5.53
C ALA A 170 15.19 12.11 -7.06
N SER A 171 16.41 12.33 -7.58
CA SER A 171 16.71 12.18 -9.00
C SER A 171 16.54 10.73 -9.47
N LEU A 172 17.03 9.74 -8.71
CA LEU A 172 16.85 8.31 -9.01
C LEU A 172 15.38 7.86 -8.91
N ALA A 173 14.57 8.49 -8.05
CA ALA A 173 13.15 8.20 -7.91
C ALA A 173 12.35 8.58 -9.18
N GLU A 174 12.78 9.62 -9.90
CA GLU A 174 12.21 9.99 -11.19
C GLU A 174 12.49 8.92 -12.27
N PHE A 175 13.70 8.34 -12.30
CA PHE A 175 14.02 7.22 -13.20
C PHE A 175 13.26 5.93 -12.84
N LEU A 176 13.15 5.62 -11.54
CA LEU A 176 12.40 4.44 -11.06
C LEU A 176 10.90 4.53 -11.37
N SER A 177 10.31 5.73 -11.35
CA SER A 177 8.90 5.95 -11.72
C SER A 177 8.62 5.80 -13.22
N ALA A 178 9.62 6.13 -14.05
CA ALA A 178 9.57 5.97 -15.50
C ALA A 178 9.83 4.51 -15.93
N TYR A 179 10.87 3.87 -15.38
CA TYR A 179 11.34 2.54 -15.77
C TYR A 179 11.52 1.62 -14.55
N PRO A 180 10.43 1.04 -14.01
CA PRO A 180 10.49 0.12 -12.88
C PRO A 180 11.04 -1.25 -13.32
N SER A 181 12.34 -1.46 -13.17
CA SER A 181 13.00 -2.75 -13.50
C SER A 181 14.04 -3.14 -12.45
N ALA A 182 14.21 -4.45 -12.21
CA ALA A 182 15.21 -4.97 -11.27
C ALA A 182 16.66 -4.62 -11.65
N GLY A 183 16.90 -4.23 -12.91
CA GLY A 183 18.20 -3.80 -13.41
C GLY A 183 18.63 -2.39 -12.99
N GLY A 184 17.72 -1.57 -12.42
CA GLY A 184 18.07 -0.25 -11.85
C GLY A 184 18.94 0.61 -12.77
N GLN A 185 20.08 1.09 -12.26
CA GLN A 185 20.92 2.08 -12.95
C GLN A 185 21.48 1.60 -14.30
N TYR A 186 21.84 0.32 -14.46
CA TYR A 186 22.39 -0.15 -15.75
C TYR A 186 21.30 -0.19 -16.84
N HIS A 187 20.06 -0.49 -16.45
CA HIS A 187 18.89 -0.45 -17.34
C HIS A 187 18.54 1.01 -17.68
N TRP A 188 18.51 1.92 -16.70
CA TRP A 188 18.28 3.36 -16.94
C TRP A 188 19.36 3.97 -17.85
N ALA A 189 20.63 3.58 -17.69
CA ALA A 189 21.72 4.00 -18.58
C ALA A 189 21.58 3.44 -20.01
N ALA A 190 21.01 2.24 -20.18
CA ALA A 190 20.71 1.68 -21.50
C ALA A 190 19.60 2.48 -22.21
N MET A 191 18.49 2.75 -21.50
CA MET A 191 17.35 3.51 -22.03
C MET A 191 17.71 4.93 -22.46
N LEU A 192 18.55 5.62 -21.68
CA LEU A 192 19.02 6.97 -22.03
C LEU A 192 20.03 6.95 -23.18
N CYS A 193 20.75 5.85 -23.43
CA CYS A 193 21.83 5.78 -24.42
C CYS A 193 21.81 4.48 -25.24
N PRO A 194 20.74 4.21 -26.01
CA PRO A 194 20.58 2.95 -26.75
C PRO A 194 21.70 2.71 -27.77
N ASN A 195 22.25 3.79 -28.35
CA ASN A 195 23.37 3.73 -29.29
C ASN A 195 24.72 3.35 -28.63
N SER A 196 24.82 3.26 -27.30
CA SER A 196 26.06 3.01 -26.57
C SER A 196 25.91 1.92 -25.51
N ARG A 197 25.67 0.68 -25.97
CA ARG A 197 25.65 -0.55 -25.15
C ARG A 197 26.85 -0.68 -24.18
N MET A 198 27.99 -0.07 -24.52
CA MET A 198 29.19 -0.04 -23.67
C MET A 198 28.98 0.71 -22.34
N ILE A 199 28.16 1.77 -22.31
CA ILE A 199 27.91 2.54 -21.08
C ILE A 199 27.07 1.71 -20.12
N SER A 200 26.01 1.06 -20.60
CA SER A 200 25.20 0.14 -19.78
C SER A 200 26.02 -1.06 -19.29
N TRP A 201 26.87 -1.65 -20.14
CA TRP A 201 27.80 -2.70 -19.74
C TRP A 201 28.74 -2.25 -18.62
N ILE A 202 29.43 -1.11 -18.77
CA ILE A 202 30.34 -0.58 -17.75
C ILE A 202 29.57 -0.26 -16.45
N THR A 203 28.39 0.35 -16.54
CA THR A 203 27.53 0.63 -15.38
C THR A 203 27.13 -0.67 -14.67
N GLY A 204 26.73 -1.70 -15.41
CA GLY A 204 26.37 -3.02 -14.87
C GLY A 204 27.55 -3.71 -14.20
N TRP A 205 28.74 -3.70 -14.81
CA TRP A 205 29.94 -4.31 -14.22
C TRP A 205 30.51 -3.54 -13.02
N ILE A 206 30.41 -2.20 -13.00
CA ILE A 206 30.72 -1.38 -11.81
C ILE A 206 29.69 -1.62 -10.71
N ASN A 207 28.42 -1.93 -11.04
CA ASN A 207 27.43 -2.33 -10.05
C ASN A 207 27.63 -3.81 -9.59
N PHE A 208 28.30 -4.66 -10.37
CA PHE A 208 28.28 -6.12 -10.15
C PHE A 208 29.46 -6.83 -9.43
N TYR A 209 30.73 -6.85 -9.90
CA TYR A 209 31.58 -8.07 -9.63
C TYR A 209 32.80 -8.02 -8.70
N GLN A 210 33.45 -6.88 -8.47
CA GLN A 210 34.29 -6.69 -7.26
C GLN A 210 33.85 -5.42 -6.59
N VAL A 211 34.10 -4.29 -7.27
CA VAL A 211 33.61 -3.00 -6.80
C VAL A 211 32.12 -2.85 -7.09
N GLY A 212 31.40 -3.96 -7.27
CA GLY A 212 29.94 -3.93 -7.26
C GLY A 212 29.48 -3.43 -5.92
N GLY A 213 28.89 -2.24 -5.88
CA GLY A 213 28.57 -1.54 -4.64
C GLY A 213 27.87 -2.42 -3.61
N TRP A 214 26.90 -3.22 -4.06
CA TRP A 214 26.17 -4.23 -3.29
C TRP A 214 27.02 -5.37 -2.72
N MET A 215 28.03 -5.82 -3.45
CA MET A 215 28.96 -6.88 -3.03
C MET A 215 29.91 -6.38 -1.93
N ALA A 216 30.51 -5.21 -2.15
CA ALA A 216 31.35 -4.56 -1.15
C ALA A 216 30.53 -4.17 0.09
N LEU A 217 29.29 -3.70 -0.07
CA LEU A 217 28.37 -3.40 1.03
C LEU A 217 27.98 -4.65 1.83
N THR A 218 27.80 -5.81 1.17
CA THR A 218 27.61 -7.10 1.85
C THR A 218 28.83 -7.44 2.73
N ALA A 219 30.03 -7.26 2.18
CA ALA A 219 31.28 -7.44 2.92
C ALA A 219 31.41 -6.45 4.09
N THR A 220 31.01 -5.18 3.95
CA THR A 220 31.00 -4.21 5.05
C THR A 220 30.01 -4.59 6.15
N GLY A 221 28.82 -5.11 5.81
CA GLY A 221 27.82 -5.56 6.80
C GLY A 221 28.34 -6.67 7.71
N GLY A 222 28.87 -7.74 7.10
CA GLY A 222 29.49 -8.83 7.87
C GLY A 222 30.74 -8.40 8.66
N LEU A 223 31.47 -7.40 8.16
CA LEU A 223 32.63 -6.83 8.84
C LEU A 223 32.22 -6.06 10.11
N LEU A 224 31.25 -5.15 10.03
CA LEU A 224 30.72 -4.43 11.20
C LEU A 224 30.17 -5.40 12.25
N GLY A 225 29.40 -6.40 11.83
CA GLY A 225 28.90 -7.45 12.72
C GLY A 225 30.01 -8.22 13.43
N SER A 226 31.07 -8.61 12.70
CA SER A 226 32.23 -9.30 13.29
C SER A 226 33.02 -8.42 14.27
N GLN A 227 33.13 -7.11 14.01
CA GLN A 227 33.83 -6.16 14.86
C GLN A 227 33.10 -5.95 16.20
N LEU A 228 31.77 -5.86 16.18
CA LEU A 228 30.96 -5.76 17.40
C LEU A 228 31.11 -7.01 18.29
N ILE A 229 31.08 -8.21 17.70
CA ILE A 229 31.27 -9.47 18.44
C ILE A 229 32.67 -9.53 19.05
N LEU A 230 33.71 -9.15 18.30
CA LEU A 230 35.08 -9.11 18.80
C LEU A 230 35.25 -8.08 19.93
N GLY A 231 34.60 -6.92 19.82
CA GLY A 231 34.60 -5.88 20.86
C GLY A 231 33.99 -6.36 22.18
N ILE A 232 32.90 -7.14 22.15
CA ILE A 232 32.32 -7.78 23.34
C ILE A 232 33.35 -8.71 24.01
N ILE A 233 34.06 -9.53 23.22
CA ILE A 233 35.08 -10.46 23.73
C ILE A 233 36.22 -9.68 24.42
N SER A 234 36.73 -8.63 23.77
CA SER A 234 37.78 -7.75 24.33
C SER A 234 37.34 -7.05 25.63
N LEU A 235 36.10 -6.55 25.72
CA LEU A 235 35.59 -5.89 26.93
C LEU A 235 35.36 -6.87 28.09
N MET A 236 34.95 -8.11 27.80
CA MET A 236 34.73 -9.14 28.81
C MET A 236 36.05 -9.74 29.32
N SER A 237 37.06 -9.88 28.45
CA SER A 237 38.34 -10.55 28.75
C SER A 237 39.54 -9.59 28.54
N PRO A 238 39.96 -8.82 29.57
CA PRO A 238 41.08 -7.87 29.44
C PRO A 238 42.45 -8.49 29.09
N SER A 239 42.58 -9.81 29.14
CA SER A 239 43.77 -10.57 28.76
C SER A 239 43.75 -11.06 27.30
N TYR A 240 42.71 -10.74 26.54
CA TYR A 240 42.54 -11.21 25.16
C TYR A 240 43.15 -10.22 24.15
N ASP A 241 44.08 -10.71 23.33
CA ASP A 241 44.73 -9.98 22.24
C ASP A 241 43.97 -10.23 20.91
N PRO A 242 43.27 -9.22 20.34
CA PRO A 242 42.47 -9.39 19.14
C PRO A 242 43.33 -9.44 17.87
N LYS A 243 43.46 -10.64 17.28
CA LYS A 243 44.20 -10.87 16.02
C LYS A 243 43.27 -10.89 14.81
N SER A 244 43.74 -10.40 13.66
CA SER A 244 42.92 -10.27 12.44
C SER A 244 42.28 -11.58 11.96
N TRP A 245 42.93 -12.72 12.22
CA TRP A 245 42.36 -14.04 11.88
C TRP A 245 41.19 -14.45 12.79
N HIS A 246 41.11 -13.97 14.04
CA HIS A 246 39.93 -14.16 14.88
C HIS A 246 38.71 -13.48 14.25
N GLN A 247 38.89 -12.22 13.80
CA GLN A 247 37.84 -11.46 13.12
C GLN A 247 37.41 -12.12 11.80
N PHE A 248 38.37 -12.61 11.00
CA PHE A 248 38.10 -13.29 9.73
C PHE A 248 37.26 -14.58 9.90
N LEU A 249 37.48 -15.36 10.95
CA LEU A 249 36.66 -16.55 11.23
C LEU A 249 35.22 -16.19 11.64
N ILE A 250 35.05 -15.18 12.50
CA ILE A 250 33.72 -14.68 12.89
C ILE A 250 33.00 -14.12 11.66
N TYR A 251 33.70 -13.36 10.82
CA TYR A 251 33.22 -12.82 9.56
C TYR A 251 32.70 -13.91 8.59
N ILE A 252 33.43 -15.03 8.43
CA ILE A 252 32.96 -16.16 7.62
C ILE A 252 31.68 -16.75 8.22
N GLY A 253 31.67 -17.06 9.52
CA GLY A 253 30.50 -17.63 10.19
C GLY A 253 29.25 -16.76 10.07
N TYR A 254 29.42 -15.45 10.20
CA TYR A 254 28.36 -14.44 10.08
C TYR A 254 27.76 -14.39 8.66
N ASN A 255 28.60 -14.38 7.62
CA ASN A 255 28.13 -14.38 6.22
C ASN A 255 27.52 -15.73 5.82
N VAL A 256 28.04 -16.86 6.32
CA VAL A 256 27.45 -18.20 6.11
C VAL A 256 26.07 -18.30 6.80
N PHE A 257 25.89 -17.71 7.98
CA PHE A 257 24.59 -17.63 8.64
C PHE A 257 23.56 -16.83 7.80
N ALA A 258 23.96 -15.66 7.30
CA ALA A 258 23.12 -14.87 6.38
C ALA A 258 22.77 -15.66 5.10
N PHE A 259 23.73 -16.42 4.55
CA PHE A 259 23.51 -17.31 3.40
C PHE A 259 22.49 -18.41 3.68
N CYS A 260 22.58 -19.11 4.81
CA CYS A 260 21.63 -20.16 5.17
C CYS A 260 20.19 -19.63 5.31
N LEU A 261 20.00 -18.45 5.92
CA LEU A 261 18.67 -17.83 6.00
C LEU A 261 18.13 -17.44 4.62
N ASN A 262 18.97 -16.83 3.78
CA ASN A 262 18.56 -16.46 2.42
C ASN A 262 18.27 -17.65 1.49
N ALA A 263 19.00 -18.75 1.65
CA ALA A 263 18.82 -19.96 0.84
C ALA A 263 17.60 -20.79 1.27
N PHE A 264 17.38 -20.96 2.58
CA PHE A 264 16.41 -21.93 3.11
C PHE A 264 15.18 -21.29 3.79
N ALA A 265 15.29 -20.06 4.32
CA ALA A 265 14.24 -19.41 5.09
C ALA A 265 13.49 -18.30 4.34
N ASN A 266 13.49 -18.32 3.00
CA ASN A 266 12.89 -17.28 2.13
C ASN A 266 11.43 -16.92 2.50
N ARG A 267 10.61 -17.89 2.97
CA ARG A 267 9.23 -17.62 3.44
C ARG A 267 9.16 -16.75 4.70
N ILE A 268 10.22 -16.71 5.51
CA ILE A 268 10.28 -16.02 6.80
C ILE A 268 10.88 -14.61 6.64
N ILE A 269 11.66 -14.35 5.58
CA ILE A 269 12.31 -13.06 5.32
C ILE A 269 11.33 -11.86 5.40
N PRO A 270 10.15 -11.86 4.74
CA PRO A 270 9.21 -10.74 4.84
C PRO A 270 8.63 -10.50 6.25
N HIS A 271 8.70 -11.50 7.13
CA HIS A 271 8.35 -11.35 8.56
C HIS A 271 9.53 -10.80 9.36
N ILE A 272 10.77 -11.22 9.04
CA ILE A 272 12.01 -10.66 9.61
C ILE A 272 12.12 -9.17 9.28
N ASP A 273 11.88 -8.75 8.04
CA ASP A 273 11.97 -7.34 7.63
C ASP A 273 10.95 -6.44 8.35
N ARG A 274 9.74 -6.97 8.59
CA ARG A 274 8.71 -6.30 9.43
C ARG A 274 9.10 -6.24 10.91
N GLY A 275 9.82 -7.24 11.41
CA GLY A 275 10.39 -7.23 12.77
C GLY A 275 11.56 -6.25 12.88
N ALA A 276 12.41 -6.16 11.86
CA ALA A 276 13.63 -5.36 11.84
C ALA A 276 13.37 -3.86 12.00
N ILE A 277 12.34 -3.31 11.35
CA ILE A 277 11.95 -1.90 11.52
C ILE A 277 11.44 -1.60 12.94
N ILE A 278 10.66 -2.49 13.54
CA ILE A 278 10.20 -2.35 14.93
C ILE A 278 11.40 -2.41 15.88
N TRP A 279 12.25 -3.43 15.73
CA TRP A 279 13.44 -3.62 16.55
C TRP A 279 14.41 -2.44 16.47
N SER A 280 14.67 -1.92 15.27
CA SER A 280 15.58 -0.80 15.06
C SER A 280 15.03 0.50 15.64
N ILE A 281 13.74 0.80 15.48
CA ILE A 281 13.12 2.00 16.09
C ILE A 281 13.08 1.88 17.61
N THR A 282 12.72 0.71 18.16
CA THR A 282 12.79 0.45 19.60
C THR A 282 14.23 0.58 20.12
N GLY A 283 15.22 0.03 19.42
CA GLY A 283 16.63 0.14 19.77
C GLY A 283 17.13 1.59 19.78
N PHE A 284 16.79 2.38 18.76
CA PHE A 284 17.10 3.81 18.70
C PHE A 284 16.56 4.55 19.93
N VAL A 285 15.28 4.36 20.27
CA VAL A 285 14.65 5.05 21.43
C VAL A 285 15.24 4.56 22.75
N VAL A 286 15.33 3.25 22.96
CA VAL A 286 15.84 2.66 24.21
C VAL A 286 17.29 3.03 24.45
N VAL A 287 18.17 2.90 23.46
CA VAL A 287 19.60 3.24 23.62
C VAL A 287 19.76 4.74 23.85
N SER A 288 19.11 5.62 23.08
CA SER A 288 19.22 7.08 23.26
C SER A 288 18.77 7.54 24.65
N ILE A 289 17.64 7.02 25.15
CA ILE A 289 17.14 7.39 26.50
C ILE A 289 18.07 6.82 27.57
N THR A 290 18.51 5.55 27.45
CA THR A 290 19.31 4.90 28.50
C THR A 290 20.69 5.53 28.65
N ILE A 291 21.39 5.84 27.55
CA ILE A 291 22.73 6.45 27.65
C ILE A 291 22.69 7.85 28.28
N LEU A 292 21.68 8.66 27.94
CA LEU A 292 21.50 9.98 28.54
C LEU A 292 21.12 9.87 30.02
N ALA A 293 20.22 8.94 30.38
CA ALA A 293 19.81 8.72 31.76
C ALA A 293 20.96 8.23 32.65
N CYS A 294 21.81 7.33 32.15
CA CYS A 294 22.96 6.80 32.89
C CYS A 294 24.12 7.81 33.00
N ALA A 295 24.34 8.65 32.00
CA ALA A 295 25.41 9.65 32.02
C ALA A 295 25.10 10.89 32.89
N SER A 296 23.84 11.10 33.27
CA SER A 296 23.41 12.27 34.05
C SER A 296 24.13 12.38 35.40
N PRO A 297 24.73 13.54 35.77
CA PRO A 297 24.73 14.84 35.10
C PRO A 297 26.00 15.15 34.26
N ASN A 298 26.88 14.18 34.06
CA ASN A 298 28.23 14.36 33.48
C ASN A 298 28.19 14.29 31.94
N TYR A 299 27.69 15.34 31.30
CA TYR A 299 27.66 15.48 29.84
C TYR A 299 28.87 16.24 29.29
N SER A 300 29.31 15.90 28.08
CA SER A 300 30.28 16.69 27.31
C SER A 300 29.74 18.08 26.97
N SER A 301 30.61 19.06 26.76
CA SER A 301 30.19 20.45 26.47
C SER A 301 29.54 20.56 25.09
N ALA A 302 28.64 21.53 24.90
CA ALA A 302 28.04 21.81 23.59
C ALA A 302 29.08 22.30 22.56
N GLU A 303 30.15 22.96 23.04
CA GLU A 303 31.28 23.40 22.20
C GLU A 303 32.03 22.19 21.61
N PHE A 304 32.33 21.20 22.45
CA PHE A 304 32.90 19.91 22.03
C PHE A 304 32.00 19.20 21.00
N VAL A 305 30.69 19.09 21.26
CA VAL A 305 29.77 18.35 20.37
C VAL A 305 29.60 19.03 19.01
N PHE A 306 29.49 20.37 18.96
CA PHE A 306 29.10 21.08 17.72
C PHE A 306 30.24 21.79 16.98
N GLY A 307 31.37 22.07 17.64
CA GLY A 307 32.44 22.92 17.09
C GLY A 307 33.86 22.38 17.22
N GLU A 308 34.12 21.34 18.01
CA GLU A 308 35.47 20.81 18.15
C GLU A 308 35.87 19.96 16.94
N PHE A 309 37.12 20.13 16.51
CA PHE A 309 37.70 19.53 15.32
C PHE A 309 38.99 18.80 15.69
N ILE A 310 39.04 17.50 15.42
CA ILE A 310 40.16 16.61 15.76
C ILE A 310 40.73 16.04 14.46
N ASN A 311 42.05 16.09 14.29
CA ASN A 311 42.71 15.66 13.07
C ASN A 311 43.96 14.82 13.40
N GLU A 312 43.79 13.50 13.42
CA GLU A 312 44.89 12.54 13.59
C GLU A 312 45.45 12.04 12.24
N THR A 313 44.81 12.42 11.13
CA THR A 313 45.10 11.88 9.79
C THR A 313 46.41 12.38 9.17
N GLY A 314 46.98 13.48 9.67
CA GLY A 314 48.13 14.15 9.05
C GLY A 314 47.84 14.86 7.72
N TRP A 315 46.60 14.83 7.23
CA TRP A 315 46.14 15.67 6.11
C TRP A 315 45.81 17.10 6.57
N PRO A 316 45.80 18.10 5.68
CA PRO A 316 45.28 19.43 6.01
C PRO A 316 43.81 19.36 6.44
N ASP A 317 43.41 20.20 7.40
CA ASP A 317 42.12 20.11 8.11
C ASP A 317 40.89 20.01 7.18
N GLY A 318 40.86 20.82 6.10
CA GLY A 318 39.78 20.76 5.11
C GLY A 318 39.70 19.43 4.36
N VAL A 319 40.83 18.74 4.14
CA VAL A 319 40.86 17.40 3.55
C VAL A 319 40.46 16.34 4.58
N ALA A 320 40.95 16.46 5.82
CA ALA A 320 40.58 15.55 6.92
C ALA A 320 39.06 15.54 7.19
N TRP A 321 38.41 16.71 7.20
CA TRP A 321 36.94 16.81 7.29
C TRP A 321 36.23 16.13 6.11
N LEU A 322 36.72 16.32 4.88
CA LEU A 322 36.15 15.68 3.69
C LEU A 322 36.37 14.16 3.65
N LEU A 323 37.43 13.63 4.29
CA LEU A 323 37.63 12.19 4.46
C LEU A 323 36.59 11.61 5.44
N GLY A 324 36.27 12.33 6.52
CA GLY A 324 35.24 11.91 7.48
C GLY A 324 33.81 11.87 6.92
N LEU A 325 33.52 12.57 5.81
CA LEU A 325 32.26 12.43 5.05
C LEU A 325 31.99 10.98 4.60
N LEU A 326 33.00 10.10 4.59
CA LEU A 326 32.83 8.68 4.30
C LEU A 326 31.82 8.01 5.24
N GLN A 327 31.80 8.38 6.53
CA GLN A 327 30.84 7.85 7.50
C GLN A 327 29.40 8.24 7.13
N GLY A 328 29.16 9.54 6.90
CA GLY A 328 27.85 10.07 6.50
C GLY A 328 27.37 9.54 5.15
N GLY A 329 28.28 9.38 4.18
CA GLY A 329 28.00 8.76 2.88
C GLY A 329 27.67 7.27 3.00
N PHE A 330 28.40 6.53 3.83
CA PHE A 330 28.16 5.11 4.10
C PHE A 330 26.81 4.87 4.77
N GLY A 331 26.48 5.60 5.84
CA GLY A 331 25.23 5.41 6.59
C GLY A 331 23.95 5.79 5.82
N LEU A 332 24.07 6.42 4.65
CA LEU A 332 22.95 6.91 3.83
C LEU A 332 22.98 6.38 2.38
N THR A 333 23.78 5.36 2.06
CA THR A 333 23.81 4.71 0.73
C THR A 333 23.00 3.41 0.70
N GLY A 334 22.73 2.87 -0.50
CA GLY A 334 21.96 1.62 -0.67
C GLY A 334 20.43 1.80 -0.72
N TYR A 335 19.94 3.04 -0.84
CA TYR A 335 18.51 3.33 -1.01
C TYR A 335 17.92 2.79 -2.34
N ASP A 336 18.77 2.49 -3.32
CA ASP A 336 18.41 1.83 -4.59
C ASP A 336 18.04 0.34 -4.43
N ALA A 337 18.15 -0.26 -3.24
CA ALA A 337 17.66 -1.62 -2.96
C ALA A 337 16.23 -1.85 -3.45
N VAL A 338 15.39 -0.83 -3.32
CA VAL A 338 13.98 -0.83 -3.73
C VAL A 338 13.85 -1.05 -5.25
N ALA A 339 14.78 -0.55 -6.05
CA ALA A 339 14.81 -0.76 -7.50
C ALA A 339 15.14 -2.23 -7.83
N HIS A 340 16.06 -2.86 -7.11
CA HIS A 340 16.45 -4.25 -7.35
C HIS A 340 15.41 -5.29 -6.89
N MET A 341 14.44 -4.89 -6.06
CA MET A 341 13.32 -5.73 -5.62
C MET A 341 11.96 -5.26 -6.17
N ILE A 342 11.96 -4.35 -7.15
CA ILE A 342 10.76 -3.72 -7.73
C ILE A 342 9.80 -4.72 -8.40
N GLU A 343 10.32 -5.85 -8.91
CA GLU A 343 9.53 -6.93 -9.53
C GLU A 343 8.65 -7.71 -8.51
N GLU A 344 8.88 -7.54 -7.20
CA GLU A 344 8.16 -8.25 -6.12
C GLU A 344 7.10 -7.38 -5.40
N ILE A 345 6.85 -6.15 -5.87
CA ILE A 345 6.02 -5.11 -5.21
C ILE A 345 4.76 -4.79 -6.05
N PRO A 346 3.57 -4.55 -5.45
CA PRO A 346 2.42 -3.99 -6.16
C PRO A 346 2.57 -2.47 -6.44
N ASN A 347 2.14 -1.99 -7.62
CA ASN A 347 2.19 -0.57 -8.04
C ASN A 347 3.60 0.06 -8.00
N PRO A 348 4.62 -0.54 -8.65
CA PRO A 348 6.02 -0.14 -8.53
C PRO A 348 6.29 1.34 -8.88
N ARG A 349 5.60 1.88 -9.91
CA ARG A 349 5.76 3.28 -10.38
C ARG A 349 5.49 4.35 -9.32
N LYS A 350 4.71 4.03 -8.27
CA LYS A 350 4.34 4.95 -7.18
C LYS A 350 5.04 4.58 -5.86
N THR A 351 5.01 3.30 -5.49
CA THR A 351 5.55 2.86 -4.20
C THR A 351 7.08 2.89 -4.16
N GLY A 352 7.76 2.54 -5.26
CA GLY A 352 9.23 2.57 -5.32
C GLY A 352 9.83 3.96 -5.05
N PRO A 353 9.44 5.00 -5.82
CA PRO A 353 9.88 6.38 -5.62
C PRO A 353 9.65 6.91 -4.19
N PHE A 354 8.48 6.62 -3.61
CA PHE A 354 8.15 7.03 -2.24
C PHE A 354 9.10 6.41 -1.21
N VAL A 355 9.26 5.08 -1.22
CA VAL A 355 10.10 4.38 -0.23
C VAL A 355 11.55 4.87 -0.30
N MET A 356 12.10 5.05 -1.51
CA MET A 356 13.50 5.45 -1.72
C MET A 356 13.84 6.86 -1.20
N ILE A 357 12.91 7.81 -1.27
CA ILE A 357 13.12 9.15 -0.70
C ILE A 357 12.91 9.12 0.83
N THR A 358 11.85 8.45 1.28
CA THR A 358 11.48 8.40 2.70
C THR A 358 12.54 7.69 3.55
N CYS A 359 13.17 6.61 3.06
CA CYS A 359 14.17 5.88 3.85
C CYS A 359 15.44 6.72 4.11
N VAL A 360 15.90 7.52 3.14
CA VAL A 360 17.06 8.43 3.32
C VAL A 360 16.72 9.58 4.26
N ALA A 361 15.50 10.13 4.17
CA ALA A 361 15.04 11.20 5.06
C ALA A 361 14.96 10.75 6.53
N ILE A 362 14.36 9.57 6.78
CA ILE A 362 14.31 8.97 8.13
C ILE A 362 15.72 8.61 8.61
N GLY A 363 16.57 8.05 7.75
CA GLY A 363 17.96 7.71 8.07
C GLY A 363 18.79 8.92 8.50
N THR A 364 18.66 10.04 7.78
CA THR A 364 19.35 11.30 8.11
C THR A 364 18.88 11.85 9.46
N PHE A 365 17.56 11.88 9.70
CA PHE A 365 16.98 12.41 10.94
C PHE A 365 17.30 11.56 12.17
N THR A 366 17.13 10.23 12.08
CA THR A 366 17.42 9.29 13.17
C THR A 366 18.92 9.20 13.46
N GLY A 367 19.75 9.19 12.41
CA GLY A 367 21.20 9.24 12.54
C GLY A 367 21.69 10.50 13.25
N PHE A 368 21.16 11.67 12.90
CA PHE A 368 21.55 12.95 13.51
C PHE A 368 21.25 12.98 15.01
N ILE A 369 20.04 12.59 15.42
CA ILE A 369 19.67 12.54 16.85
C ILE A 369 20.54 11.52 17.58
N PHE A 370 20.76 10.34 17.01
CA PHE A 370 21.53 9.28 17.68
C PHE A 370 23.00 9.65 17.90
N LEU A 371 23.66 10.19 16.87
CA LEU A 371 25.05 10.63 16.95
C LEU A 371 25.21 11.79 17.94
N MET A 372 24.25 12.73 17.97
CA MET A 372 24.23 13.81 18.96
C MET A 372 24.18 13.24 20.39
N CYS A 373 23.27 12.28 20.66
CA CYS A 373 23.19 11.61 21.95
C CYS A 373 24.48 10.86 22.32
N LEU A 374 25.13 10.18 21.38
CA LEU A 374 26.42 9.50 21.62
C LEU A 374 27.56 10.48 21.95
N LEU A 375 27.67 11.60 21.22
CA LEU A 375 28.74 12.57 21.43
C LEU A 375 28.63 13.28 22.78
N PHE A 376 27.41 13.56 23.27
CA PHE A 376 27.20 14.11 24.61
C PHE A 376 27.65 13.19 25.75
N VAL A 377 27.78 11.88 25.51
CA VAL A 377 28.16 10.87 26.53
C VAL A 377 29.49 10.18 26.21
N ALA A 378 30.24 10.66 25.22
CA ALA A 378 31.44 9.98 24.73
C ALA A 378 32.56 9.90 25.77
N GLY A 379 32.71 10.92 26.62
CA GLY A 379 33.85 11.06 27.52
C GLY A 379 35.12 11.49 26.77
N ASN A 380 36.28 11.00 27.20
CA ASN A 380 37.56 11.29 26.55
C ASN A 380 37.64 10.63 25.16
N ILE A 381 37.88 11.41 24.10
CA ILE A 381 37.93 10.89 22.73
C ILE A 381 39.17 10.01 22.50
N ASP A 382 40.32 10.36 23.07
CA ASP A 382 41.57 9.61 22.85
C ASP A 382 41.41 8.15 23.32
N ASP A 383 40.79 7.94 24.49
CA ASP A 383 40.46 6.63 25.04
C ASP A 383 39.41 5.88 24.18
N VAL A 384 38.51 6.60 23.52
CA VAL A 384 37.47 6.04 22.64
C VAL A 384 38.05 5.62 21.29
N ILE A 385 38.99 6.37 20.73
CA ILE A 385 39.68 6.04 19.47
C ILE A 385 40.64 4.86 19.69
N ALA A 386 41.41 4.86 20.80
CA ALA A 386 42.40 3.83 21.07
C ALA A 386 41.84 2.49 21.61
N SER A 387 40.55 2.43 21.99
CA SER A 387 39.99 1.25 22.66
C SER A 387 39.92 -0.01 21.78
N PRO A 388 40.50 -1.16 22.21
CA PRO A 388 40.35 -2.45 21.53
C PRO A 388 38.91 -3.01 21.48
N ALA A 389 37.98 -2.40 22.22
CA ALA A 389 36.55 -2.72 22.17
C ALA A 389 35.83 -2.00 21.00
N GLY A 390 36.46 -1.00 20.40
CA GLY A 390 35.92 -0.14 19.35
C GLY A 390 35.09 1.04 19.90
N PRO A 391 35.02 2.18 19.17
CA PRO A 391 34.46 3.43 19.69
C PRO A 391 33.04 3.31 20.27
N LEU A 392 32.13 2.63 19.57
CA LEU A 392 30.73 2.51 20.01
C LEU A 392 30.60 1.82 21.36
N LEU A 393 31.26 0.67 21.56
CA LEU A 393 31.18 -0.08 22.81
C LEU A 393 31.90 0.65 23.94
N GLN A 394 33.00 1.37 23.64
CA GLN A 394 33.67 2.22 24.63
C GLN A 394 32.76 3.37 25.10
N ILE A 395 32.06 4.06 24.20
CA ILE A 395 31.10 5.12 24.55
C ILE A 395 29.95 4.56 25.41
N LEU A 396 29.39 3.40 25.04
CA LEU A 396 28.35 2.74 25.86
C LEU A 396 28.86 2.34 27.25
N TYR A 397 30.12 1.93 27.37
CA TYR A 397 30.75 1.63 28.66
C TYR A 397 30.99 2.90 29.50
N ASN A 398 31.49 3.96 28.88
CA ASN A 398 31.69 5.27 29.53
C ASN A 398 30.36 5.81 30.09
N ALA A 399 29.27 5.74 29.30
CA ALA A 399 27.94 6.20 29.70
C ALA A 399 27.27 5.34 30.79
N THR A 400 27.49 4.01 30.80
CA THR A 400 26.81 3.10 31.75
C THR A 400 27.64 2.73 32.97
N SER A 401 28.96 2.96 32.94
CA SER A 401 29.94 2.47 33.94
C SER A 401 29.84 0.97 34.27
N SER A 402 29.22 0.17 33.40
CA SER A 402 28.88 -1.23 33.64
C SER A 402 29.06 -2.07 32.38
N ARG A 403 29.94 -3.09 32.45
CA ARG A 403 30.20 -3.98 31.30
C ARG A 403 28.93 -4.69 30.84
N ALA A 404 28.10 -5.15 31.77
CA ALA A 404 26.83 -5.81 31.45
C ALA A 404 25.83 -4.82 30.82
N GLY A 405 25.72 -3.60 31.35
CA GLY A 405 24.86 -2.55 30.78
C GLY A 405 25.25 -2.19 29.34
N ALA A 406 26.55 -1.95 29.10
CA ALA A 406 27.08 -1.65 27.78
C ALA A 406 26.82 -2.78 26.76
N ILE A 407 27.03 -4.05 27.15
CA ILE A 407 26.76 -5.20 26.27
C ILE A 407 25.27 -5.35 25.98
N CYS A 408 24.38 -5.21 26.97
CA CYS A 408 22.94 -5.25 26.77
C CYS A 408 22.46 -4.15 25.80
N LEU A 409 23.01 -2.94 25.88
CA LEU A 409 22.72 -1.87 24.92
C LEU A 409 23.30 -2.17 23.53
N LEU A 410 24.48 -2.80 23.44
CA LEU A 410 25.10 -3.19 22.16
C LEU A 410 24.34 -4.32 21.43
N MET A 411 23.53 -5.13 22.13
CA MET A 411 22.72 -6.16 21.47
C MET A 411 21.72 -5.58 20.47
N PHE A 412 21.22 -4.36 20.68
CA PHE A 412 20.33 -3.68 19.72
C PHE A 412 21.03 -3.41 18.37
N PRO A 413 22.14 -2.63 18.29
CA PRO A 413 22.88 -2.44 17.04
C PRO A 413 23.45 -3.75 16.48
N LEU A 414 23.87 -4.72 17.32
CA LEU A 414 24.34 -6.02 16.82
C LEU A 414 23.25 -6.77 16.04
N VAL A 415 22.06 -6.96 16.61
CA VAL A 415 20.92 -7.61 15.93
C VAL A 415 20.50 -6.81 14.68
N CYS A 416 20.54 -5.48 14.77
CA CYS A 416 20.36 -4.57 13.65
C CYS A 416 21.34 -4.82 12.48
N THR A 417 22.63 -5.06 12.73
CA THR A 417 23.60 -5.42 11.67
C THR A 417 23.30 -6.77 11.03
N VAL A 418 22.74 -7.73 11.78
CA VAL A 418 22.38 -9.06 11.27
C VAL A 418 21.23 -8.93 10.27
N PHE A 419 20.17 -8.18 10.61
CA PHE A 419 19.08 -7.90 9.69
C PHE A 419 19.55 -7.14 8.45
N ALA A 420 20.41 -6.12 8.62
CA ALA A 420 21.00 -5.39 7.50
C ALA A 420 21.77 -6.33 6.55
N THR A 421 22.63 -7.20 7.07
CA THR A 421 23.45 -8.10 6.26
C THR A 421 22.62 -9.15 5.53
N ILE A 422 21.57 -9.69 6.18
CA ILE A 422 20.60 -10.58 5.51
C ILE A 422 19.98 -9.86 4.31
N ALA A 423 19.45 -8.64 4.52
CA ALA A 423 18.74 -7.87 3.50
C ALA A 423 19.65 -7.41 2.35
N ILE A 424 20.84 -6.88 2.65
CA ILE A 424 21.86 -6.48 1.66
C ILE A 424 22.24 -7.66 0.78
N MET A 425 22.43 -8.85 1.37
CA MET A 425 22.77 -10.05 0.60
C MET A 425 21.59 -10.57 -0.25
N THR A 426 20.34 -10.41 0.21
CA THR A 426 19.13 -10.61 -0.63
C THR A 426 19.22 -9.74 -1.88
N THR A 427 19.33 -8.42 -1.70
CA THR A 427 19.37 -7.42 -2.78
C THR A 427 20.52 -7.69 -3.75
N SER A 428 21.72 -7.96 -3.24
CA SER A 428 22.90 -8.33 -4.03
C SER A 428 22.65 -9.54 -4.93
N SER A 429 22.03 -10.61 -4.40
CA SER A 429 21.71 -11.82 -5.17
C SER A 429 20.65 -11.60 -6.27
N ARG A 430 19.72 -10.65 -6.08
CA ARG A 430 18.72 -10.27 -7.10
C ARG A 430 19.35 -9.45 -8.21
N MET A 431 20.20 -8.48 -7.87
CA MET A 431 20.96 -7.68 -8.84
C MET A 431 21.89 -8.58 -9.69
N ALA A 432 22.55 -9.55 -9.03
CA ALA A 432 23.36 -10.58 -9.68
C ALA A 432 22.58 -11.41 -10.70
N TRP A 433 21.40 -11.88 -10.32
CA TRP A 433 20.50 -12.65 -11.18
C TRP A 433 19.96 -11.83 -12.36
N ALA A 434 19.55 -10.58 -12.13
CA ALA A 434 19.05 -9.69 -13.18
C ALA A 434 20.13 -9.39 -14.23
N PHE A 435 21.36 -9.11 -13.80
CA PHE A 435 22.46 -8.88 -14.74
C PHE A 435 22.90 -10.17 -15.46
N ALA A 436 22.76 -11.34 -14.83
CA ALA A 436 22.92 -12.63 -15.49
C ALA A 436 21.84 -12.89 -16.57
N ARG A 437 20.57 -12.55 -16.28
CA ARG A 437 19.41 -12.65 -17.18
C ARG A 437 19.65 -11.88 -18.48
N ASP A 438 20.19 -10.67 -18.38
CA ASP A 438 20.49 -9.78 -19.51
C ASP A 438 21.81 -10.11 -20.24
N ARG A 439 22.38 -11.30 -19.99
CA ARG A 439 23.67 -11.77 -20.54
C ARG A 439 24.85 -10.84 -20.22
N GLY A 440 24.80 -10.13 -19.09
CA GLY A 440 25.92 -9.34 -18.59
C GLY A 440 27.14 -10.17 -18.19
N LEU A 441 26.97 -11.48 -17.97
CA LEU A 441 27.96 -12.32 -17.28
C LEU A 441 28.55 -13.49 -18.06
N PRO A 442 29.83 -13.82 -17.78
CA PRO A 442 30.40 -15.12 -18.13
C PRO A 442 29.57 -16.22 -17.45
N ALA A 443 29.25 -17.27 -18.21
CA ALA A 443 28.31 -18.32 -17.77
C ALA A 443 26.93 -17.80 -17.30
N SER A 444 26.44 -16.69 -17.86
CA SER A 444 25.09 -16.12 -17.63
C SER A 444 23.97 -17.17 -17.49
N LYS A 445 23.92 -18.17 -18.39
CA LYS A 445 22.94 -19.30 -18.36
C LYS A 445 22.92 -20.10 -17.04
N PHE A 446 24.00 -20.12 -16.28
CA PHE A 446 24.09 -20.80 -14.99
C PHE A 446 23.60 -19.91 -13.85
N PHE A 447 23.98 -18.64 -13.83
CA PHE A 447 23.62 -17.69 -12.77
C PHE A 447 22.21 -17.10 -12.92
N SER A 448 21.63 -17.08 -14.13
CA SER A 448 20.26 -16.63 -14.38
C SER A 448 19.18 -17.65 -13.94
N LYS A 449 19.56 -18.83 -13.47
CA LYS A 449 18.64 -19.94 -13.17
C LYS A 449 18.06 -19.84 -11.75
N VAL A 450 16.74 -19.65 -11.65
CA VAL A 450 16.00 -19.70 -10.37
C VAL A 450 15.71 -21.15 -9.96
N HIS A 451 15.81 -21.47 -8.67
CA HIS A 451 15.56 -22.82 -8.15
C HIS A 451 14.05 -23.07 -7.88
N LYS A 452 13.41 -23.91 -8.69
CA LYS A 452 11.95 -24.18 -8.66
C LYS A 452 11.36 -24.62 -7.30
N GLY A 453 12.18 -25.16 -6.39
CA GLY A 453 11.72 -25.59 -5.06
C GLY A 453 11.88 -24.56 -3.95
N LEU A 454 12.64 -23.49 -4.18
CA LEU A 454 12.98 -22.46 -3.17
C LEU A 454 12.60 -21.03 -3.61
N ASP A 455 12.24 -20.84 -4.89
CA ASP A 455 11.92 -19.55 -5.52
C ASP A 455 13.04 -18.48 -5.39
N VAL A 456 14.30 -18.91 -5.24
CA VAL A 456 15.50 -18.06 -5.14
C VAL A 456 16.61 -18.47 -6.13
N PRO A 457 17.44 -17.52 -6.61
CA PRO A 457 18.59 -17.80 -7.47
C PRO A 457 19.80 -18.26 -6.65
N VAL A 458 19.75 -19.50 -6.13
CA VAL A 458 20.81 -20.08 -5.27
C VAL A 458 22.21 -19.98 -5.89
N ASN A 459 22.33 -20.13 -7.22
CA ASN A 459 23.60 -20.01 -7.94
C ASN A 459 24.20 -18.59 -7.84
N ALA A 460 23.37 -17.55 -7.90
CA ALA A 460 23.79 -16.17 -7.72
C ALA A 460 24.12 -15.87 -6.25
N LEU A 461 23.33 -16.41 -5.31
CA LEU A 461 23.58 -16.30 -3.88
C LEU A 461 24.92 -16.95 -3.46
N ALA A 462 25.27 -18.11 -4.03
CA ALA A 462 26.54 -18.79 -3.77
C ALA A 462 27.73 -18.03 -4.37
N LEU A 463 27.55 -17.39 -5.53
CA LEU A 463 28.53 -16.48 -6.12
C LEU A 463 28.76 -15.26 -5.22
N THR A 464 27.70 -14.68 -4.65
CA THR A 464 27.80 -13.59 -3.67
C THR A 464 28.64 -14.02 -2.47
N LEU A 465 28.33 -15.16 -1.83
CA LEU A 465 29.09 -15.65 -0.67
C LEU A 465 30.58 -15.91 -1.00
N ALA A 466 30.87 -16.55 -2.13
CA ALA A 466 32.24 -16.86 -2.53
C ALA A 466 33.10 -15.61 -2.72
N LEU A 467 32.56 -14.56 -3.34
CA LEU A 467 33.25 -13.28 -3.54
C LEU A 467 33.40 -12.50 -2.23
N VAL A 468 32.40 -12.52 -1.34
CA VAL A 468 32.48 -11.92 0.00
C VAL A 468 33.60 -12.57 0.83
N ILE A 469 33.77 -13.90 0.77
CA ILE A 469 34.89 -14.59 1.42
C ILE A 469 36.25 -14.14 0.83
N ILE A 470 36.34 -13.94 -0.49
CA ILE A 470 37.55 -13.42 -1.14
C ILE A 470 37.88 -11.98 -0.68
N PHE A 471 36.88 -11.12 -0.49
CA PHE A 471 37.08 -9.81 0.13
C PHE A 471 37.55 -9.93 1.58
N GLY A 472 37.04 -10.90 2.33
CA GLY A 472 37.49 -11.20 3.69
C GLY A 472 38.99 -11.53 3.78
N CYS A 473 39.59 -12.12 2.75
CA CYS A 473 41.03 -12.40 2.73
C CYS A 473 41.91 -11.13 2.84
N VAL A 474 41.37 -9.95 2.51
CA VAL A 474 42.09 -8.67 2.68
C VAL A 474 42.38 -8.36 4.16
N PHE A 475 41.53 -8.83 5.10
CA PHE A 475 41.76 -8.68 6.55
C PHE A 475 43.03 -9.38 7.05
N LEU A 476 43.54 -10.37 6.31
CA LEU A 476 44.77 -11.09 6.68
C LEU A 476 46.04 -10.31 6.34
N GLY A 477 45.94 -9.24 5.52
CA GLY A 477 47.10 -8.52 4.97
C GLY A 477 47.19 -7.02 5.25
N SER A 478 46.13 -6.36 5.74
CA SER A 478 46.13 -4.91 6.01
C SER A 478 45.24 -4.54 7.20
N SER A 479 45.72 -3.63 8.05
CA SER A 479 44.95 -3.01 9.14
C SER A 479 43.89 -2.05 8.62
N SER A 480 44.12 -1.40 7.46
CA SER A 480 43.17 -0.47 6.83
C SER A 480 42.16 -1.14 5.90
N ALA A 481 42.04 -2.47 5.93
CA ALA A 481 41.05 -3.25 5.17
C ALA A 481 39.60 -2.76 5.41
N PHE A 482 39.27 -2.33 6.63
CA PHE A 482 37.97 -1.76 6.97
C PHE A 482 37.63 -0.49 6.17
N ASN A 483 38.57 0.46 6.12
CA ASN A 483 38.41 1.67 5.33
C ASN A 483 38.36 1.31 3.83
N ALA A 484 39.26 0.47 3.34
CA ALA A 484 39.33 0.12 1.92
C ALA A 484 38.03 -0.55 1.39
N ILE A 485 37.43 -1.47 2.15
CA ILE A 485 36.17 -2.14 1.77
C ILE A 485 34.97 -1.17 1.88
N THR A 486 34.91 -0.36 2.94
CA THR A 486 33.84 0.63 3.11
C THR A 486 33.88 1.68 2.00
N SER A 487 35.05 2.28 1.75
CA SER A 487 35.31 3.21 0.65
C SER A 487 34.98 2.60 -0.71
N ALA A 488 35.35 1.35 -0.97
CA ALA A 488 34.97 0.66 -2.20
C ALA A 488 33.44 0.56 -2.40
N SER A 489 32.70 0.25 -1.34
CA SER A 489 31.23 0.17 -1.41
C SER A 489 30.58 1.53 -1.71
N VAL A 490 31.02 2.60 -1.03
CA VAL A 490 30.43 3.95 -1.18
C VAL A 490 30.79 4.58 -2.52
N VAL A 491 32.05 4.49 -2.96
CA VAL A 491 32.51 5.05 -4.24
C VAL A 491 31.79 4.40 -5.40
N ALA A 492 31.65 3.07 -5.40
CA ALA A 492 30.98 2.37 -6.48
C ALA A 492 29.49 2.72 -6.61
N LEU A 493 28.74 2.66 -5.50
CA LEU A 493 27.33 3.07 -5.49
C LEU A 493 27.20 4.52 -5.96
N SER A 494 28.03 5.43 -5.45
CA SER A 494 28.04 6.84 -5.86
C SER A 494 28.23 7.00 -7.37
N ILE A 495 29.21 6.29 -7.97
CA ILE A 495 29.45 6.33 -9.42
C ILE A 495 28.26 5.77 -10.21
N THR A 496 27.67 4.64 -9.79
CA THR A 496 26.52 4.06 -10.51
C THR A 496 25.26 4.92 -10.40
N TYR A 497 25.06 5.62 -9.27
CA TYR A 497 24.00 6.62 -9.09
C TYR A 497 24.22 7.85 -10.00
N GLY A 498 25.47 8.30 -10.12
CA GLY A 498 25.84 9.47 -10.92
C GLY A 498 25.67 9.29 -12.43
N ILE A 499 25.86 8.08 -12.98
CA ILE A 499 25.85 7.85 -14.43
C ILE A 499 24.49 8.19 -15.09
N PRO A 500 23.32 7.66 -14.67
CA PRO A 500 22.04 8.02 -15.27
C PRO A 500 21.71 9.52 -15.13
N ILE A 501 22.08 10.12 -13.99
CA ILE A 501 21.88 11.55 -13.72
C ILE A 501 22.70 12.40 -14.69
N ALA A 502 23.98 12.07 -14.89
CA ALA A 502 24.87 12.75 -15.82
C ALA A 502 24.38 12.64 -17.27
N LEU A 503 23.93 11.45 -17.72
CA LEU A 503 23.36 11.26 -19.06
C LEU A 503 22.11 12.12 -19.27
N ASN A 504 21.20 12.16 -18.29
CA ASN A 504 19.98 12.95 -18.36
C ASN A 504 20.26 14.47 -18.36
N VAL A 505 21.26 14.93 -17.59
CA VAL A 505 21.76 16.32 -17.62
C VAL A 505 22.32 16.68 -18.99
N LEU A 506 23.17 15.82 -19.58
CA LEU A 506 23.77 16.03 -20.91
C LEU A 506 22.72 16.08 -22.03
N GLN A 507 21.58 15.42 -21.85
CA GLN A 507 20.44 15.46 -22.78
C GLN A 507 19.44 16.59 -22.50
N GLY A 508 19.74 17.50 -21.57
CA GLY A 508 18.86 18.61 -21.21
C GLY A 508 17.55 18.18 -20.55
N ARG A 509 17.56 17.06 -19.83
CA ARG A 509 16.42 16.45 -19.12
C ARG A 509 15.23 16.03 -20.00
N LYS A 510 15.47 15.74 -21.28
CA LYS A 510 14.43 15.32 -22.25
C LYS A 510 14.31 13.80 -22.48
N GLY A 511 15.18 12.98 -21.89
CA GLY A 511 15.22 11.53 -22.12
C GLY A 511 14.22 10.69 -21.31
N LEU A 512 13.23 11.31 -20.66
CA LEU A 512 12.27 10.63 -19.78
C LEU A 512 10.81 10.82 -20.23
N PRO A 513 9.98 9.74 -20.23
CA PRO A 513 8.56 9.81 -20.59
C PRO A 513 7.75 10.80 -19.74
N ALA A 514 6.73 11.41 -20.37
CA ALA A 514 5.88 12.40 -19.73
C ALA A 514 4.82 11.81 -18.78
N ASP A 515 4.51 10.51 -18.89
CA ASP A 515 3.45 9.80 -18.14
C ASP A 515 3.89 9.31 -16.74
N ARG A 516 5.10 9.66 -16.29
CA ARG A 516 5.68 9.17 -15.04
C ARG A 516 4.91 9.67 -13.80
N ALA A 517 4.74 8.78 -12.81
CA ALA A 517 3.90 9.04 -11.65
C ALA A 517 4.56 9.95 -10.58
N PHE A 518 5.89 10.10 -10.62
CA PHE A 518 6.65 11.03 -9.81
C PHE A 518 7.48 11.96 -10.70
N ILE A 519 7.23 13.26 -10.60
CA ILE A 519 7.88 14.32 -11.40
C ILE A 519 8.43 15.37 -10.45
N LEU A 520 9.72 15.68 -10.58
CA LEU A 520 10.34 16.79 -9.85
C LEU A 520 10.10 18.13 -10.57
N PRO A 521 9.78 19.23 -9.86
CA PRO A 521 9.69 20.56 -10.47
C PRO A 521 10.99 20.94 -11.18
N SER A 522 10.90 21.39 -12.44
CA SER A 522 12.06 21.51 -13.34
C SER A 522 13.27 22.25 -12.75
N TRP A 523 13.05 23.35 -12.01
CA TRP A 523 14.12 24.13 -11.38
C TRP A 523 14.83 23.34 -10.27
N PHE A 524 14.06 22.69 -9.39
CA PHE A 524 14.57 21.88 -8.29
C PHE A 524 15.27 20.62 -8.80
N ALA A 525 14.75 20.04 -9.88
CA ALA A 525 15.29 18.86 -10.53
C ALA A 525 16.63 19.11 -11.26
N TRP A 526 16.88 20.35 -11.71
CA TRP A 526 18.20 20.78 -12.18
C TRP A 526 19.18 20.97 -11.00
N PHE A 527 18.75 21.64 -9.93
CA PHE A 527 19.55 21.83 -8.72
C PHE A 527 19.98 20.49 -8.10
N ALA A 528 19.04 19.57 -7.87
CA ALA A 528 19.30 18.25 -7.29
C ALA A 528 20.27 17.41 -8.14
N ASN A 529 20.08 17.39 -9.46
CA ASN A 529 20.98 16.68 -10.37
C ASN A 529 22.42 17.23 -10.31
N LEU A 530 22.59 18.55 -10.32
CA LEU A 530 23.91 19.19 -10.33
C LEU A 530 24.62 19.04 -8.98
N LEU A 531 23.92 19.24 -7.86
CA LEU A 531 24.46 19.06 -6.52
C LEU A 531 24.85 17.60 -6.27
N GLY A 532 23.99 16.66 -6.64
CA GLY A 532 24.27 15.23 -6.54
C GLY A 532 25.48 14.81 -7.39
N LEU A 533 25.58 15.29 -8.63
CA LEU A 533 26.73 14.99 -9.50
C LEU A 533 28.04 15.59 -8.97
N ALA A 534 28.00 16.82 -8.43
CA ALA A 534 29.17 17.43 -7.79
C ALA A 534 29.63 16.65 -6.56
N TYR A 535 28.69 16.22 -5.70
CA TYR A 535 28.98 15.36 -4.55
C TYR A 535 29.65 14.05 -4.99
N VAL A 536 29.05 13.33 -5.96
CA VAL A 536 29.61 12.07 -6.49
C VAL A 536 31.03 12.25 -7.03
N ILE A 537 31.31 13.32 -7.79
CA ILE A 537 32.66 13.57 -8.33
C ILE A 537 33.68 13.81 -7.21
N ILE A 538 33.32 14.60 -6.20
CA ILE A 538 34.21 14.95 -5.09
C ILE A 538 34.48 13.73 -4.22
N THR A 539 33.44 13.01 -3.77
CA THR A 539 33.59 11.86 -2.87
C THR A 539 34.27 10.68 -3.56
N SER A 540 34.00 10.43 -4.85
CA SER A 540 34.65 9.35 -5.60
C SER A 540 36.16 9.52 -5.76
N VAL A 541 36.68 10.76 -5.69
CA VAL A 541 38.13 11.02 -5.69
C VAL A 541 38.70 10.95 -4.27
N LEU A 542 38.04 11.58 -3.30
CA LEU A 542 38.57 11.71 -1.94
C LEU A 542 38.54 10.40 -1.14
N PHE A 543 37.51 9.56 -1.31
CA PHE A 543 37.43 8.26 -0.61
C PHE A 543 38.41 7.21 -1.18
N LEU A 544 39.17 7.53 -2.22
CA LEU A 544 40.30 6.72 -2.71
C LEU A 544 41.65 7.11 -2.07
N PHE A 545 41.70 8.18 -1.27
CA PHE A 545 42.92 8.59 -0.58
C PHE A 545 43.21 7.69 0.63
N PRO A 546 44.47 7.57 1.07
CA PRO A 546 44.83 6.88 2.30
C PRO A 546 44.28 7.64 3.54
N PRO A 547 43.82 6.93 4.58
CA PRO A 547 43.22 7.54 5.77
C PRO A 547 44.20 8.34 6.62
N GLU A 548 45.50 8.05 6.52
CA GLU A 548 46.56 8.66 7.33
C GLU A 548 47.84 8.90 6.52
N LEU A 549 48.65 9.87 6.95
CA LEU A 549 49.98 10.17 6.43
C LEU A 549 51.03 10.06 7.55
N PRO A 550 52.23 9.49 7.29
CA PRO A 550 52.75 9.01 6.01
C PRO A 550 52.23 7.61 5.60
N VAL A 551 52.15 7.40 4.28
CA VAL A 551 51.65 6.14 3.70
C VAL A 551 52.72 5.04 3.75
N ASN A 552 52.30 3.85 4.17
CA ASN A 552 53.07 2.61 4.19
C ASN A 552 52.25 1.44 3.58
N SER A 553 52.80 0.23 3.53
CA SER A 553 52.11 -0.93 2.93
C SER A 553 50.88 -1.40 3.70
N ASN A 554 50.74 -1.04 4.98
CA ASN A 554 49.66 -1.54 5.82
C ASN A 554 48.47 -0.57 5.87
N ASN A 555 48.74 0.74 5.76
CA ASN A 555 47.73 1.80 5.82
C ASN A 555 47.25 2.34 4.45
N MET A 556 47.88 1.92 3.34
CA MET A 556 47.46 2.31 1.99
C MET A 556 46.02 1.88 1.68
N ASN A 557 45.23 2.78 1.09
CA ASN A 557 43.87 2.49 0.64
C ASN A 557 43.90 1.68 -0.67
N TYR A 558 43.90 0.35 -0.55
CA TYR A 558 43.94 -0.59 -1.68
C TYR A 558 42.72 -0.57 -2.60
N CYS A 559 41.67 0.22 -2.29
CA CYS A 559 40.49 0.39 -3.13
C CYS A 559 40.84 0.79 -4.58
N VAL A 560 41.81 1.70 -4.77
CA VAL A 560 42.24 2.15 -6.11
C VAL A 560 42.80 1.01 -6.98
N VAL A 561 43.50 0.05 -6.36
CA VAL A 561 44.08 -1.11 -7.06
C VAL A 561 42.97 -2.10 -7.46
N ALA A 562 42.02 -2.37 -6.55
CA ALA A 562 40.87 -3.22 -6.84
C ALA A 562 39.99 -2.64 -7.96
N PHE A 563 39.75 -1.33 -7.93
CA PHE A 563 39.00 -0.60 -8.97
C PHE A 563 39.70 -0.65 -10.33
N GLY A 564 41.03 -0.45 -10.36
CA GLY A 564 41.82 -0.57 -11.59
C GLY A 564 41.79 -1.97 -12.20
N ILE A 565 41.92 -3.03 -11.37
CA ILE A 565 41.90 -4.42 -11.83
C ILE A 565 40.52 -4.78 -12.41
N TRP A 566 39.42 -4.44 -11.74
CA TRP A 566 38.09 -4.81 -12.29
C TRP A 566 37.61 -3.93 -13.44
N LEU A 567 38.03 -2.67 -13.53
CA LEU A 567 37.86 -1.91 -14.78
C LEU A 567 38.58 -2.60 -15.95
N LEU A 568 39.82 -3.08 -15.73
CA LEU A 568 40.56 -3.82 -16.74
C LEU A 568 39.83 -5.12 -17.13
N ILE A 569 39.31 -5.90 -16.18
CA ILE A 569 38.57 -7.13 -16.52
C ILE A 569 37.26 -6.81 -17.23
N SER A 570 36.51 -5.76 -16.84
CA SER A 570 35.29 -5.29 -17.54
C SER A 570 35.58 -4.86 -18.99
N LEU A 571 36.71 -4.19 -19.22
CA LEU A 571 37.20 -3.84 -20.56
C LEU A 571 37.58 -5.08 -21.38
N LEU A 572 38.24 -6.06 -20.77
CA LEU A 572 38.61 -7.31 -21.44
C LEU A 572 37.36 -8.16 -21.78
N THR A 573 36.44 -8.36 -20.83
CA THR A 573 35.18 -9.09 -21.08
C THR A 573 34.31 -8.38 -22.11
N TRP A 574 34.29 -7.03 -22.14
CA TRP A 574 33.65 -6.27 -23.22
C TRP A 574 34.25 -6.59 -24.60
N ILE A 575 35.59 -6.61 -24.70
CA ILE A 575 36.30 -6.86 -25.97
C ILE A 575 36.07 -8.29 -26.48
N PHE A 576 36.15 -9.29 -25.60
CA PHE A 576 36.08 -10.70 -26.00
C PHE A 576 34.65 -11.25 -26.15
N ASP A 577 33.74 -10.87 -25.26
CA ASP A 577 32.39 -11.46 -25.14
C ASP A 577 31.28 -10.41 -25.30
N GLY A 578 31.30 -9.35 -24.48
CA GLY A 578 30.23 -8.34 -24.38
C GLY A 578 29.85 -7.70 -25.73
N ARG A 579 30.82 -7.28 -26.55
CA ARG A 579 30.55 -6.71 -27.89
C ARG A 579 29.72 -7.62 -28.81
N LYS A 580 29.83 -8.94 -28.64
CA LYS A 580 29.15 -9.94 -29.48
C LYS A 580 27.84 -10.42 -28.86
N ASN A 581 27.83 -10.68 -27.55
CA ASN A 581 26.75 -11.39 -26.88
C ASN A 581 25.84 -10.53 -26.00
N TYR A 582 26.25 -9.29 -25.65
CA TYR A 582 25.43 -8.37 -24.87
C TYR A 582 24.53 -7.52 -25.78
N THR A 583 23.23 -7.77 -25.72
CA THR A 583 22.21 -7.01 -26.47
C THR A 583 21.65 -5.83 -25.67
N GLY A 584 21.92 -5.75 -24.37
CA GLY A 584 21.17 -4.88 -23.44
C GLY A 584 19.75 -5.41 -23.16
N PRO A 585 18.97 -4.72 -22.32
CA PRO A 585 17.55 -5.00 -22.14
C PRO A 585 16.85 -4.89 -23.50
N LYS A 586 16.05 -5.90 -23.85
CA LYS A 586 15.22 -5.82 -25.06
C LYS A 586 13.99 -4.98 -24.74
N VAL A 587 13.70 -3.99 -25.56
CA VAL A 587 12.43 -3.26 -25.50
C VAL A 587 11.71 -3.56 -26.79
N ASP A 588 10.63 -4.34 -26.71
CA ASP A 588 9.71 -4.47 -27.83
C ASP A 588 8.86 -3.20 -27.83
N ILE A 589 9.33 -2.19 -28.57
CA ILE A 589 8.60 -0.93 -28.78
C ILE A 589 7.36 -1.27 -29.60
N VAL A 590 6.25 -1.54 -28.91
CA VAL A 590 4.92 -1.55 -29.50
C VAL A 590 4.60 -0.10 -29.86
N ASP A 591 4.29 0.15 -31.14
CA ASP A 591 4.16 1.49 -31.70
C ASP A 591 3.26 2.44 -30.88
N GLU A 592 3.72 3.69 -30.74
CA GLU A 592 3.15 4.76 -29.92
C GLU A 592 1.80 5.32 -30.46
N HIS A 593 1.06 4.53 -31.23
CA HIS A 593 -0.23 4.87 -31.86
C HIS A 593 -1.39 3.95 -31.50
N VAL A 594 -1.19 2.93 -30.63
CA VAL A 594 -2.25 1.98 -30.24
C VAL A 594 -3.08 2.46 -29.01
N LEU A 595 -2.66 3.51 -28.30
CA LEU A 595 -3.41 4.06 -27.15
C LEU A 595 -4.66 4.88 -27.52
N THR A 596 -5.00 4.98 -28.81
CA THR A 596 -6.27 5.58 -29.29
C THR A 596 -6.91 4.74 -30.41
N ALA A 597 -7.35 3.53 -30.07
CA ALA A 597 -8.20 2.72 -30.97
C ALA A 597 -9.32 2.01 -30.19
N SER A 598 -10.56 2.32 -30.55
CA SER A 598 -11.77 1.65 -30.05
C SER A 598 -11.73 0.15 -30.40
N PRO A 599 -12.04 -0.77 -29.47
CA PRO A 599 -12.02 -2.20 -29.77
C PRO A 599 -13.31 -2.65 -30.48
N SER A 600 -13.31 -2.61 -31.80
CA SER A 600 -14.18 -3.46 -32.63
C SER A 600 -13.44 -4.80 -32.88
N PRO A 601 -13.95 -5.95 -32.39
CA PRO A 601 -13.20 -7.20 -32.47
C PRO A 601 -13.47 -7.99 -33.76
N GLU A 602 -12.52 -7.97 -34.70
CA GLU A 602 -12.39 -9.07 -35.67
C GLU A 602 -11.55 -10.21 -35.05
N VAL A 603 -12.10 -11.41 -35.07
CA VAL A 603 -11.57 -12.58 -34.36
C VAL A 603 -10.64 -13.39 -35.25
N VAL A 604 -9.34 -13.34 -34.99
CA VAL A 604 -8.38 -14.31 -35.54
C VAL A 604 -8.57 -15.65 -34.82
N ARG A 605 -9.12 -16.63 -35.53
CA ARG A 605 -9.30 -18.00 -35.04
C ARG A 605 -7.97 -18.76 -35.04
N THR A 606 -7.60 -19.34 -33.90
CA THR A 606 -6.62 -20.43 -33.83
C THR A 606 -7.29 -21.67 -33.25
N ASN A 607 -7.11 -22.81 -33.94
CA ASN A 607 -7.78 -24.06 -33.60
C ASN A 607 -7.11 -24.75 -32.42
N ASN A 608 -7.88 -25.06 -31.38
CA ASN A 608 -7.64 -26.20 -30.49
C ASN A 608 -9.00 -26.75 -30.08
N ASN A 609 -9.36 -27.89 -30.65
CA ASN A 609 -10.60 -28.58 -30.32
C ASN A 609 -10.52 -29.20 -28.91
N ASP A 610 -11.69 -29.55 -28.37
CA ASP A 610 -11.93 -30.39 -27.18
C ASP A 610 -12.22 -29.70 -25.83
N LEU A 611 -12.24 -28.36 -25.77
CA LEU A 611 -12.86 -27.60 -24.64
C LEU A 611 -13.84 -26.48 -25.07
N ASP A 612 -13.91 -26.17 -26.37
CA ASP A 612 -14.52 -24.95 -26.92
C ASP A 612 -16.06 -25.03 -27.16
N TYR A 613 -16.69 -26.19 -26.91
CA TYR A 613 -18.12 -26.42 -27.19
C TYR A 613 -19.09 -25.96 -26.08
N SER A 614 -18.59 -25.44 -24.95
CA SER A 614 -19.42 -25.05 -23.79
C SER A 614 -19.60 -23.53 -23.65
N GLU A 615 -18.53 -22.75 -23.78
CA GLU A 615 -18.59 -21.30 -23.58
C GLU A 615 -19.18 -20.56 -24.78
N LYS A 616 -18.81 -20.94 -26.01
CA LYS A 616 -19.35 -20.33 -27.24
C LYS A 616 -20.85 -20.48 -27.38
N GLY A 617 -21.43 -21.61 -26.92
CA GLY A 617 -22.88 -21.82 -26.92
C GLY A 617 -23.63 -20.81 -26.04
N LYS A 618 -23.07 -20.42 -24.89
CA LYS A 618 -23.71 -19.45 -24.00
C LYS A 618 -23.69 -18.02 -24.56
N GLU A 619 -22.60 -17.62 -25.21
CA GLU A 619 -22.53 -16.30 -25.85
C GLU A 619 -23.31 -16.23 -27.17
N SER A 620 -23.43 -17.34 -27.92
CA SER A 620 -24.28 -17.39 -29.12
C SER A 620 -25.76 -17.26 -28.77
N ASP A 621 -26.24 -18.00 -27.76
CA ASP A 621 -27.64 -18.00 -27.34
C ASP A 621 -28.14 -16.58 -26.92
N ILE A 622 -27.27 -15.75 -26.35
CA ILE A 622 -27.58 -14.36 -25.96
C ILE A 622 -27.71 -13.43 -27.17
N ARG A 623 -26.98 -13.72 -28.27
CA ARG A 623 -27.02 -12.94 -29.52
C ARG A 623 -28.17 -13.35 -30.44
N GLU A 624 -28.60 -14.62 -30.41
CA GLU A 624 -29.65 -15.13 -31.30
C GLU A 624 -31.07 -14.62 -31.01
N VAL A 625 -31.37 -14.15 -29.79
CA VAL A 625 -32.75 -13.79 -29.41
C VAL A 625 -33.21 -12.45 -29.99
N ASP A 626 -32.28 -11.54 -30.27
CA ASP A 626 -32.52 -10.31 -31.03
C ASP A 626 -31.15 -9.71 -31.44
N PRO A 627 -30.73 -9.75 -32.71
CA PRO A 627 -29.43 -9.21 -33.13
C PRO A 627 -29.36 -7.68 -33.15
N GLU A 628 -30.48 -6.95 -33.08
CA GLU A 628 -30.49 -5.48 -33.18
C GLU A 628 -30.16 -4.80 -31.84
N VAL A 629 -30.58 -5.39 -30.70
CA VAL A 629 -30.34 -4.84 -29.36
C VAL A 629 -29.15 -5.53 -28.68
N ALA A 630 -27.93 -5.11 -28.97
CA ALA A 630 -26.72 -5.62 -28.33
C ALA A 630 -26.37 -4.85 -27.04
N PHE A 631 -26.05 -5.55 -25.95
CA PHE A 631 -25.55 -4.97 -24.70
C PHE A 631 -24.25 -5.64 -24.23
N PRO A 632 -23.35 -4.91 -23.53
CA PRO A 632 -22.10 -5.47 -23.03
C PRO A 632 -22.32 -6.39 -21.83
N VAL A 633 -21.58 -7.50 -21.78
CA VAL A 633 -21.64 -8.52 -20.72
C VAL A 633 -20.23 -8.82 -20.21
N ASN A 634 -20.09 -9.04 -18.90
CA ASN A 634 -18.83 -9.38 -18.25
C ASN A 634 -18.98 -10.62 -17.35
N SER A 635 -18.25 -11.70 -17.65
CA SER A 635 -18.23 -12.98 -16.91
C SER A 635 -17.11 -13.09 -15.85
N GLN A 636 -16.31 -12.04 -15.70
CA GLN A 636 -15.17 -11.98 -14.78
C GLN A 636 -15.41 -11.06 -13.57
N HIS A 637 -16.56 -10.41 -13.48
CA HIS A 637 -16.91 -9.53 -12.37
C HIS A 637 -16.94 -10.28 -11.03
N VAL A 638 -16.34 -9.68 -10.00
CA VAL A 638 -16.44 -10.12 -8.60
C VAL A 638 -17.12 -9.01 -7.82
N HIS A 639 -18.32 -9.30 -7.32
CA HIS A 639 -19.08 -8.37 -6.50
C HIS A 639 -18.64 -8.45 -5.04
N SER A 640 -18.63 -7.31 -4.36
CA SER A 640 -18.44 -7.21 -2.91
C SER A 640 -19.31 -6.11 -2.34
N THR A 641 -19.84 -6.30 -1.13
CA THR A 641 -20.46 -5.20 -0.39
C THR A 641 -19.43 -4.11 -0.06
N TRP A 642 -19.85 -2.86 0.13
CA TRP A 642 -18.95 -1.73 0.44
C TRP A 642 -18.08 -2.00 1.67
N ALA A 643 -18.68 -2.61 2.71
CA ALA A 643 -17.96 -3.00 3.90
C ALA A 643 -17.10 -4.27 3.72
N ARG A 644 -17.12 -4.94 2.55
CA ARG A 644 -16.49 -6.26 2.30
C ARG A 644 -16.89 -7.31 3.33
N THR A 645 -18.18 -7.32 3.67
CA THR A 645 -18.78 -8.34 4.55
C THR A 645 -19.12 -9.59 3.76
N PHE A 646 -19.52 -9.42 2.50
CA PHE A 646 -19.85 -10.48 1.56
C PHE A 646 -19.20 -10.25 0.21
N HIS A 647 -18.78 -11.35 -0.42
CA HIS A 647 -18.24 -11.41 -1.78
C HIS A 647 -19.01 -12.47 -2.57
N SER A 648 -19.36 -12.20 -3.83
CA SER A 648 -20.02 -13.17 -4.70
C SER A 648 -19.56 -13.01 -6.15
N ARG A 649 -19.51 -14.09 -6.91
CA ARG A 649 -19.15 -14.07 -8.33
C ARG A 649 -20.38 -14.42 -9.18
N PRO A 650 -21.06 -13.45 -9.81
CA PRO A 650 -22.13 -13.74 -10.77
C PRO A 650 -21.60 -14.49 -12.00
N GLU A 651 -22.45 -15.28 -12.66
CA GLU A 651 -22.17 -15.87 -13.99
C GLU A 651 -22.01 -14.76 -15.03
N LEU A 652 -22.94 -13.79 -15.05
CA LEU A 652 -22.91 -12.63 -15.94
C LEU A 652 -23.17 -11.33 -15.15
N TYR A 653 -22.37 -10.30 -15.42
CA TYR A 653 -22.58 -8.92 -14.98
C TYR A 653 -22.91 -8.03 -16.20
N MET A 654 -23.99 -7.27 -16.11
CA MET A 654 -24.55 -6.48 -17.22
C MET A 654 -24.83 -5.03 -16.77
N GLN A 655 -24.58 -4.07 -17.66
CA GLN A 655 -24.85 -2.65 -17.43
C GLN A 655 -25.66 -2.06 -18.60
N PRO A 656 -26.99 -2.15 -18.57
CA PRO A 656 -27.82 -1.64 -19.65
C PRO A 656 -27.81 -0.10 -19.72
N GLU A 657 -27.91 0.44 -20.93
CA GLU A 657 -27.97 1.89 -21.20
C GLU A 657 -29.37 2.34 -21.67
N THR A 658 -30.22 1.39 -22.07
CA THR A 658 -31.57 1.62 -22.61
C THR A 658 -32.63 0.74 -21.94
N THR A 659 -33.90 1.09 -22.13
CA THR A 659 -35.04 0.34 -21.59
C THR A 659 -35.20 -1.01 -22.28
N GLU A 660 -34.92 -1.02 -23.58
CA GLU A 660 -35.02 -2.16 -24.49
C GLU A 660 -34.02 -3.26 -24.08
N GLU A 661 -32.80 -2.86 -23.70
CA GLU A 661 -31.81 -3.76 -23.12
C GLU A 661 -32.29 -4.38 -21.80
N ILE A 662 -32.90 -3.60 -20.89
CA ILE A 662 -33.48 -4.10 -19.64
C ILE A 662 -34.56 -5.17 -19.93
N GLN A 663 -35.48 -4.89 -20.85
CA GLN A 663 -36.51 -5.84 -21.25
C GLN A 663 -35.92 -7.11 -21.88
N LYS A 664 -34.88 -6.98 -22.71
CA LYS A 664 -34.19 -8.12 -23.33
C LYS A 664 -33.48 -8.98 -22.29
N ILE A 665 -32.79 -8.37 -21.32
CA ILE A 665 -32.13 -9.08 -20.21
C ILE A 665 -33.14 -9.91 -19.40
N ILE A 666 -34.30 -9.34 -19.05
CA ILE A 666 -35.35 -10.05 -18.30
C ILE A 666 -35.90 -11.24 -19.09
N LYS A 667 -36.26 -11.04 -20.37
CA LYS A 667 -36.77 -12.11 -21.25
C LYS A 667 -35.76 -13.23 -21.43
N LEU A 668 -34.48 -12.89 -21.60
CA LEU A 668 -33.38 -13.85 -21.67
C LEU A 668 -33.22 -14.64 -20.36
N ALA A 669 -33.20 -13.96 -19.21
CA ALA A 669 -33.04 -14.61 -17.92
C ALA A 669 -34.17 -15.61 -17.64
N ARG A 670 -35.42 -15.21 -17.91
CA ARG A 670 -36.60 -16.07 -17.79
C ARG A 670 -36.51 -17.29 -18.72
N ARG A 671 -36.15 -17.10 -20.01
CA ARG A 671 -35.95 -18.20 -20.96
C ARG A 671 -34.83 -19.17 -20.54
N SER A 672 -33.73 -18.63 -20.00
CA SER A 672 -32.56 -19.40 -19.54
C SER A 672 -32.70 -19.96 -18.11
N ARG A 673 -33.84 -19.72 -17.44
CA ARG A 673 -34.08 -20.04 -16.01
C ARG A 673 -32.97 -19.52 -15.11
N ARG A 674 -32.67 -18.23 -15.21
CA ARG A 674 -31.65 -17.52 -14.44
C ARG A 674 -32.30 -16.47 -13.55
N ARG A 675 -31.83 -16.42 -12.30
CA ARG A 675 -32.13 -15.31 -11.39
C ARG A 675 -31.40 -14.04 -11.85
N ILE A 676 -32.08 -12.89 -11.78
CA ILE A 676 -31.49 -11.55 -11.82
C ILE A 676 -31.41 -10.97 -10.39
N VAL A 677 -30.30 -10.31 -10.06
CA VAL A 677 -30.21 -9.35 -8.95
C VAL A 677 -29.84 -7.97 -9.48
N VAL A 678 -30.53 -6.92 -9.01
CA VAL A 678 -30.23 -5.53 -9.37
C VAL A 678 -29.34 -4.91 -8.29
N VAL A 679 -28.19 -4.35 -8.68
CA VAL A 679 -27.18 -3.82 -7.73
C VAL A 679 -26.69 -2.44 -8.16
N GLY A 680 -26.81 -1.46 -7.25
CA GLY A 680 -26.16 -0.15 -7.37
C GLY A 680 -24.67 -0.22 -7.01
N CYS A 681 -24.24 0.47 -5.95
CA CYS A 681 -22.83 0.52 -5.48
C CYS A 681 -22.46 -0.57 -4.45
N GLY A 682 -23.32 -1.56 -4.21
CA GLY A 682 -23.08 -2.56 -3.16
C GLY A 682 -23.03 -2.00 -1.73
N HIS A 683 -23.51 -0.78 -1.47
CA HIS A 683 -23.35 -0.13 -0.15
C HIS A 683 -24.13 -0.80 1.00
N SER A 684 -25.14 -1.61 0.68
CA SER A 684 -25.82 -2.45 1.67
C SER A 684 -24.84 -3.48 2.25
N PRO A 685 -24.58 -3.53 3.58
CA PRO A 685 -23.79 -4.60 4.19
C PRO A 685 -24.45 -5.99 4.11
N SER A 686 -25.73 -6.06 3.73
CA SER A 686 -26.56 -7.27 3.59
C SER A 686 -26.21 -8.11 2.36
N ASP A 687 -26.33 -9.43 2.50
CA ASP A 687 -26.13 -10.41 1.43
C ASP A 687 -27.28 -10.46 0.41
N ILE A 688 -28.29 -9.60 0.53
CA ILE A 688 -29.37 -9.42 -0.47
C ILE A 688 -28.85 -9.18 -1.90
N THR A 689 -27.67 -8.54 -2.02
CA THR A 689 -27.00 -8.25 -3.30
C THR A 689 -26.16 -9.41 -3.86
N CYS A 690 -26.00 -10.51 -3.12
CA CYS A 690 -25.19 -11.65 -3.55
C CYS A 690 -25.93 -12.53 -4.58
N THR A 691 -25.19 -13.00 -5.58
CA THR A 691 -25.64 -14.02 -6.53
C THR A 691 -24.46 -14.73 -7.18
N SER A 692 -24.70 -15.95 -7.66
CA SER A 692 -23.90 -16.70 -8.62
C SER A 692 -24.58 -16.80 -9.99
N SER A 693 -25.82 -16.29 -10.11
CA SER A 693 -26.59 -16.13 -11.35
C SER A 693 -26.26 -14.78 -12.02
N TRP A 694 -27.25 -14.03 -12.50
CA TRP A 694 -27.05 -12.82 -13.30
C TRP A 694 -27.19 -11.55 -12.44
N MET A 695 -26.27 -10.60 -12.63
CA MET A 695 -26.26 -9.31 -11.95
C MET A 695 -26.43 -8.17 -12.94
N VAL A 696 -27.38 -7.28 -12.65
CA VAL A 696 -27.66 -6.08 -13.44
C VAL A 696 -27.31 -4.85 -12.61
N ASN A 697 -26.44 -3.99 -13.12
CA ASN A 697 -26.08 -2.73 -12.51
C ASN A 697 -26.58 -1.57 -13.39
N LEU A 698 -27.38 -0.67 -12.81
CA LEU A 698 -28.04 0.41 -13.54
C LEU A 698 -27.20 1.69 -13.65
N ASP A 699 -25.90 1.68 -13.32
CA ASP A 699 -25.13 2.95 -13.20
C ASP A 699 -25.00 3.75 -14.50
N LYS A 700 -25.20 3.09 -15.65
CA LYS A 700 -25.29 3.74 -16.97
C LYS A 700 -26.71 4.21 -17.33
N TYR A 701 -27.72 3.66 -16.68
CA TYR A 701 -29.14 4.02 -16.83
C TYR A 701 -29.52 5.10 -15.80
N ASN A 702 -28.91 6.28 -15.96
CA ASN A 702 -28.81 7.32 -14.92
C ASN A 702 -29.26 8.73 -15.34
N ARG A 703 -29.95 8.87 -16.48
CA ARG A 703 -30.33 10.17 -17.06
C ARG A 703 -31.44 10.85 -16.25
N VAL A 704 -31.39 12.18 -16.20
CA VAL A 704 -32.53 13.02 -15.80
C VAL A 704 -33.41 13.22 -17.03
N LEU A 705 -34.69 12.85 -16.93
CA LEU A 705 -35.64 12.85 -18.04
C LEU A 705 -36.47 14.13 -18.10
N ASN A 706 -36.93 14.61 -16.93
CA ASN A 706 -37.69 15.85 -16.82
C ASN A 706 -37.36 16.58 -15.50
N VAL A 707 -37.45 17.91 -15.53
CA VAL A 707 -37.28 18.79 -14.36
C VAL A 707 -38.37 19.86 -14.40
N ASP A 708 -39.42 19.66 -13.61
CA ASP A 708 -40.48 20.64 -13.42
C ASP A 708 -40.21 21.47 -12.16
N ARG A 709 -39.93 22.76 -12.36
CA ARG A 709 -39.65 23.71 -11.29
C ARG A 709 -40.91 24.25 -10.61
N GLU A 710 -42.06 24.26 -11.30
CA GLU A 710 -43.31 24.76 -10.74
C GLU A 710 -43.94 23.72 -9.80
N SER A 711 -44.01 22.46 -10.24
CA SER A 711 -44.47 21.35 -9.37
C SER A 711 -43.38 20.79 -8.44
N LYS A 712 -42.12 21.23 -8.60
CA LYS A 712 -40.92 20.77 -7.88
C LYS A 712 -40.67 19.26 -8.01
N ARG A 713 -40.88 18.72 -9.22
CA ARG A 713 -40.73 17.29 -9.53
C ARG A 713 -39.59 17.03 -10.49
N LEU A 714 -38.81 16.00 -10.22
CA LEU A 714 -37.79 15.48 -11.14
C LEU A 714 -38.12 14.04 -11.52
N THR A 715 -38.21 13.77 -12.82
CA THR A 715 -38.35 12.42 -13.36
C THR A 715 -36.98 11.93 -13.79
N VAL A 716 -36.50 10.81 -13.24
CA VAL A 716 -35.14 10.31 -13.44
C VAL A 716 -35.10 8.80 -13.66
N GLN A 717 -34.07 8.34 -14.36
CA GLN A 717 -33.78 6.91 -14.50
C GLN A 717 -33.21 6.33 -13.19
N GLY A 718 -33.59 5.10 -12.86
CA GLY A 718 -33.42 4.50 -11.55
C GLY A 718 -31.98 4.26 -11.08
N GLY A 719 -31.02 4.27 -12.01
CA GLY A 719 -29.59 4.14 -11.72
C GLY A 719 -28.90 5.42 -11.24
N ILE A 720 -29.55 6.58 -11.33
CA ILE A 720 -28.92 7.84 -10.91
C ILE A 720 -28.53 7.81 -9.43
N ARG A 721 -27.32 8.26 -9.11
CA ARG A 721 -26.83 8.35 -7.73
C ARG A 721 -27.42 9.57 -7.04
N LEU A 722 -27.68 9.49 -5.74
CA LEU A 722 -28.27 10.61 -4.97
C LEU A 722 -27.42 11.89 -5.05
N ARG A 723 -26.09 11.76 -5.14
CA ARG A 723 -25.17 12.89 -5.35
C ARG A 723 -25.41 13.61 -6.69
N ASP A 724 -25.62 12.84 -7.75
CA ASP A 724 -25.76 13.33 -9.12
C ASP A 724 -27.17 13.88 -9.35
N LEU A 725 -28.18 13.26 -8.71
CA LEU A 725 -29.55 13.76 -8.59
C LEU A 725 -29.61 15.13 -7.90
N ASN A 726 -28.97 15.29 -6.72
CA ASN A 726 -28.92 16.59 -6.03
C ASN A 726 -28.09 17.63 -6.80
N LEU A 727 -27.02 17.22 -7.49
CA LEU A 727 -26.23 18.13 -8.31
C LEU A 727 -27.02 18.62 -9.54
N ALA A 728 -27.86 17.78 -10.14
CA ALA A 728 -28.79 18.17 -11.19
C ALA A 728 -29.88 19.10 -10.65
N ALA A 729 -30.56 18.72 -9.56
CA ALA A 729 -31.61 19.54 -8.92
C ALA A 729 -31.10 20.93 -8.52
N SER A 730 -29.88 21.01 -7.98
CA SER A 730 -29.26 22.26 -7.53
C SER A 730 -29.08 23.29 -8.64
N LYS A 731 -28.95 22.88 -9.92
CA LYS A 731 -28.89 23.79 -11.08
C LYS A 731 -30.21 24.53 -11.33
N HIS A 732 -31.33 23.99 -10.84
CA HIS A 732 -32.67 24.55 -10.95
C HIS A 732 -33.15 25.20 -9.64
N GLY A 733 -32.27 25.30 -8.63
CA GLY A 733 -32.60 25.83 -7.31
C GLY A 733 -33.38 24.85 -6.43
N LEU A 734 -33.26 23.54 -6.66
CA LEU A 734 -33.95 22.48 -5.92
C LEU A 734 -32.96 21.55 -5.20
N THR A 735 -33.42 20.86 -4.17
CA THR A 735 -32.67 19.83 -3.42
C THR A 735 -33.62 18.75 -2.90
N MET A 736 -33.13 17.55 -2.58
CA MET A 736 -33.96 16.53 -1.92
C MET A 736 -34.43 17.00 -0.54
N SER A 737 -35.71 16.75 -0.23
CA SER A 737 -36.39 17.05 1.05
C SER A 737 -35.71 16.38 2.24
N ASN A 738 -35.41 15.09 2.08
CA ASN A 738 -34.77 14.21 3.06
C ASN A 738 -33.59 13.49 2.41
N LEU A 739 -32.45 13.43 3.11
CA LEU A 739 -31.23 12.77 2.63
C LEU A 739 -30.62 11.92 3.73
N GLY A 740 -30.25 10.69 3.38
CA GLY A 740 -29.48 9.81 4.26
C GLY A 740 -28.05 10.32 4.46
N SER A 741 -27.30 9.67 5.36
CA SER A 741 -25.91 10.06 5.64
C SER A 741 -24.93 9.84 4.47
N ILE A 742 -25.35 9.16 3.40
CA ILE A 742 -24.52 8.74 2.25
C ILE A 742 -25.27 9.10 0.95
N HIS A 743 -24.55 9.62 -0.05
CA HIS A 743 -25.14 9.98 -1.36
C HIS A 743 -24.66 9.17 -2.57
N ASP A 744 -23.78 8.19 -2.37
CA ASP A 744 -23.30 7.29 -3.44
C ASP A 744 -24.32 6.19 -3.78
N GLN A 745 -25.39 6.06 -3.01
CA GLN A 745 -26.49 5.15 -3.30
C GLN A 745 -27.22 5.56 -4.59
N SER A 746 -27.68 4.58 -5.38
CA SER A 746 -28.64 4.78 -6.47
C SER A 746 -30.03 5.09 -5.90
N ILE A 747 -30.81 5.97 -6.53
CA ILE A 747 -32.15 6.35 -6.07
C ILE A 747 -33.07 5.13 -5.85
N VAL A 748 -33.09 4.18 -6.80
CA VAL A 748 -33.89 2.94 -6.69
C VAL A 748 -33.44 2.06 -5.52
N GLY A 749 -32.13 1.90 -5.32
CA GLY A 749 -31.59 1.13 -4.20
C GLY A 749 -31.89 1.75 -2.84
N ALA A 750 -31.93 3.10 -2.75
CA ALA A 750 -32.28 3.81 -1.52
C ALA A 750 -33.78 3.66 -1.19
N ILE A 751 -34.66 3.87 -2.17
CA ILE A 751 -36.12 3.67 -2.02
C ILE A 751 -36.42 2.21 -1.66
N SER A 752 -35.93 1.26 -2.47
CA SER A 752 -36.24 -0.17 -2.34
C SER A 752 -35.84 -0.80 -1.00
N THR A 753 -34.97 -0.16 -0.21
CA THR A 753 -34.51 -0.63 1.10
C THR A 753 -34.98 0.24 2.27
N GLY A 754 -35.88 1.20 2.04
CA GLY A 754 -36.43 2.07 3.08
C GLY A 754 -35.42 3.05 3.67
N THR A 755 -34.51 3.59 2.86
CA THR A 755 -33.53 4.59 3.33
C THR A 755 -34.23 5.83 3.90
N HIS A 756 -33.73 6.34 5.03
CA HIS A 756 -34.25 7.52 5.72
C HIS A 756 -33.11 8.47 6.15
N GLY A 757 -33.48 9.73 6.45
CA GLY A 757 -32.61 10.69 7.12
C GLY A 757 -32.77 10.65 8.65
N SER A 758 -32.80 11.82 9.30
CA SER A 758 -33.09 11.92 10.73
C SER A 758 -33.82 13.23 11.07
N THR A 759 -35.14 13.16 11.17
CA THR A 759 -36.06 14.30 11.25
C THR A 759 -37.48 13.83 11.60
N LEU A 760 -38.23 14.58 12.41
CA LEU A 760 -39.66 14.31 12.65
C LEU A 760 -40.60 14.96 11.61
N LYS A 761 -40.07 15.70 10.63
CA LYS A 761 -40.89 16.34 9.58
C LYS A 761 -41.05 15.48 8.33
N HIS A 762 -40.13 14.54 8.09
CA HIS A 762 -40.06 13.74 6.87
C HIS A 762 -39.96 12.26 7.23
N GLY A 763 -40.66 11.42 6.47
CA GLY A 763 -40.66 9.97 6.64
C GLY A 763 -39.46 9.29 5.97
N LEU A 764 -39.72 8.19 5.27
CA LEU A 764 -38.75 7.49 4.44
C LEU A 764 -38.47 8.27 3.15
N MET A 765 -37.35 7.97 2.47
CA MET A 765 -37.04 8.55 1.16
C MET A 765 -38.06 8.14 0.07
N SER A 766 -38.73 6.99 0.25
CA SER A 766 -39.86 6.56 -0.57
C SER A 766 -41.03 7.55 -0.58
N ASP A 767 -41.21 8.33 0.49
CA ASP A 767 -42.45 9.09 0.70
C ASP A 767 -42.52 10.36 -0.17
N SER A 768 -41.37 10.79 -0.71
CA SER A 768 -41.27 11.84 -1.72
C SER A 768 -41.40 11.30 -3.16
N VAL A 769 -41.62 10.00 -3.37
CA VAL A 769 -41.88 9.43 -4.69
C VAL A 769 -43.34 9.62 -5.07
N LYS A 770 -43.61 10.06 -6.32
CA LYS A 770 -44.98 10.28 -6.83
C LYS A 770 -45.43 9.24 -7.84
N SER A 771 -44.51 8.73 -8.66
CA SER A 771 -44.77 7.63 -9.58
C SER A 771 -43.50 6.83 -9.87
N ILE A 772 -43.69 5.58 -10.27
CA ILE A 772 -42.63 4.61 -10.57
C ILE A 772 -43.00 3.87 -11.87
N ARG A 773 -41.99 3.55 -12.69
CA ARG A 773 -42.09 2.51 -13.73
C ARG A 773 -41.27 1.29 -13.36
N VAL A 774 -41.86 0.12 -13.49
CA VAL A 774 -41.24 -1.17 -13.15
C VAL A 774 -41.28 -2.10 -14.37
N ALA A 775 -40.12 -2.59 -14.78
CA ALA A 775 -40.03 -3.70 -15.73
C ALA A 775 -40.27 -5.03 -14.99
N LEU A 776 -41.38 -5.69 -15.31
CA LEU A 776 -41.84 -6.94 -14.69
C LEU A 776 -41.16 -8.17 -15.30
N SER A 777 -41.37 -9.36 -14.72
CA SER A 777 -40.73 -10.62 -15.13
C SER A 777 -41.02 -11.08 -16.58
N ASP A 778 -42.10 -10.59 -17.21
CA ASP A 778 -42.41 -10.81 -18.63
C ASP A 778 -41.74 -9.82 -19.58
N GLY A 779 -41.06 -8.80 -19.03
CA GLY A 779 -40.47 -7.68 -19.75
C GLY A 779 -41.49 -6.61 -20.18
N SER A 780 -42.73 -6.65 -19.68
CA SER A 780 -43.65 -5.50 -19.73
C SER A 780 -43.19 -4.40 -18.77
N ILE A 781 -43.62 -3.16 -19.01
CA ILE A 781 -43.33 -2.02 -18.13
C ILE A 781 -44.64 -1.51 -17.57
N ALA A 782 -44.83 -1.71 -16.27
CA ALA A 782 -45.97 -1.21 -15.54
C ALA A 782 -45.66 0.19 -14.99
N TYR A 783 -46.56 1.14 -15.25
CA TYR A 783 -46.61 2.42 -14.55
C TYR A 783 -47.46 2.27 -13.29
N CYS A 784 -47.03 2.88 -12.19
CA CYS A 784 -47.76 2.89 -10.93
C CYS A 784 -47.53 4.19 -10.14
N SER A 785 -48.55 4.62 -9.42
CA SER A 785 -48.61 5.84 -8.62
C SER A 785 -49.54 5.65 -7.41
N ALA A 786 -49.77 6.71 -6.63
CA ALA A 786 -50.77 6.67 -5.58
C ALA A 786 -52.20 6.41 -6.10
N ASP A 787 -52.50 6.83 -7.33
CA ASP A 787 -53.85 6.81 -7.93
C ASP A 787 -54.05 5.68 -8.96
N GLU A 788 -52.95 5.14 -9.52
CA GLU A 788 -52.96 4.12 -10.58
C GLU A 788 -52.07 2.93 -10.18
N ASN A 789 -52.60 1.69 -10.28
CA ASN A 789 -51.90 0.47 -9.85
C ASN A 789 -51.32 0.57 -8.41
N GLN A 790 -52.12 1.12 -7.48
CA GLN A 790 -51.69 1.46 -6.12
C GLN A 790 -51.04 0.28 -5.37
N ASP A 791 -51.53 -0.95 -5.54
CA ASP A 791 -50.94 -2.14 -4.92
C ASP A 791 -49.49 -2.38 -5.36
N LEU A 792 -49.21 -2.23 -6.67
CA LEU A 792 -47.86 -2.33 -7.23
C LEU A 792 -47.00 -1.14 -6.80
N PHE A 793 -47.56 0.07 -6.72
CA PHE A 793 -46.85 1.24 -6.21
C PHE A 793 -46.39 1.03 -4.76
N ARG A 794 -47.31 0.62 -3.87
CA ARG A 794 -47.03 0.32 -2.45
C ARG A 794 -46.02 -0.81 -2.27
N ALA A 795 -45.96 -1.77 -3.19
CA ALA A 795 -44.92 -2.79 -3.21
C ALA A 795 -43.57 -2.19 -3.70
N ALA A 796 -43.58 -1.40 -4.78
CA ALA A 796 -42.38 -0.83 -5.39
C ALA A 796 -41.63 0.16 -4.49
N LEU A 797 -42.36 0.95 -3.68
CA LEU A 797 -41.79 1.89 -2.70
C LEU A 797 -40.85 1.23 -1.68
N THR A 798 -40.96 -0.07 -1.42
CA THR A 798 -39.98 -0.86 -0.65
C THR A 798 -39.89 -2.26 -1.27
N SER A 799 -39.46 -2.31 -2.53
CA SER A 799 -39.48 -3.53 -3.36
C SER A 799 -38.54 -4.64 -2.90
N LEU A 800 -37.51 -4.31 -2.12
CA LEU A 800 -36.37 -5.19 -1.78
C LEU A 800 -35.63 -5.79 -2.99
N GLY A 801 -35.94 -5.34 -4.22
CA GLY A 801 -35.47 -5.96 -5.46
C GLY A 801 -36.18 -7.27 -5.83
N ALA A 802 -37.33 -7.57 -5.22
CA ALA A 802 -38.07 -8.83 -5.40
C ALA A 802 -39.19 -8.79 -6.47
N LEU A 803 -39.55 -7.61 -6.98
CA LEU A 803 -40.70 -7.41 -7.89
C LEU A 803 -40.33 -7.35 -9.37
N GLY A 804 -39.17 -6.76 -9.68
CA GLY A 804 -38.84 -6.28 -11.01
C GLY A 804 -37.75 -5.23 -10.99
N ILE A 805 -37.38 -4.72 -12.16
CA ILE A 805 -36.36 -3.68 -12.30
C ILE A 805 -37.06 -2.32 -12.38
N ILE A 806 -36.92 -1.50 -11.33
CA ILE A 806 -37.44 -0.12 -11.36
C ILE A 806 -36.61 0.71 -12.35
N THR A 807 -37.25 1.20 -13.40
CA THR A 807 -36.60 1.92 -14.51
C THR A 807 -36.68 3.43 -14.33
N GLU A 808 -37.84 3.99 -13.98
CA GLU A 808 -38.03 5.43 -13.82
C GLU A 808 -38.69 5.75 -12.47
N VAL A 809 -38.32 6.90 -11.90
CA VAL A 809 -38.85 7.42 -10.63
C VAL A 809 -39.15 8.91 -10.80
N GLU A 810 -40.37 9.33 -10.46
CA GLU A 810 -40.71 10.74 -10.25
C GLU A 810 -40.58 11.10 -8.77
N PHE A 811 -39.71 12.06 -8.46
CA PHE A 811 -39.34 12.43 -7.10
C PHE A 811 -39.64 13.91 -6.81
N GLU A 812 -40.28 14.16 -5.68
CA GLU A 812 -40.61 15.49 -5.15
C GLU A 812 -39.41 16.12 -4.44
N MET A 813 -39.07 17.34 -4.85
CA MET A 813 -37.95 18.12 -4.31
C MET A 813 -38.46 19.28 -3.45
N THR A 814 -37.55 19.87 -2.69
CA THR A 814 -37.76 21.14 -1.98
C THR A 814 -36.82 22.22 -2.52
N ASP A 815 -37.01 23.46 -2.12
CA ASP A 815 -36.15 24.57 -2.55
C ASP A 815 -34.74 24.41 -1.97
N ALA A 816 -33.72 24.71 -2.77
CA ALA A 816 -32.33 24.65 -2.32
C ALA A 816 -32.09 25.68 -1.21
N THR A 817 -31.53 25.21 -0.09
CA THR A 817 -31.29 26.01 1.12
C THR A 817 -30.01 25.53 1.81
N ASN A 818 -29.40 26.42 2.59
CA ASN A 818 -28.30 26.06 3.47
C ASN A 818 -28.85 25.52 4.79
N ILE A 819 -28.05 24.75 5.51
CA ILE A 819 -28.33 24.36 6.88
C ILE A 819 -27.24 24.86 7.81
N GLU A 820 -27.65 25.43 8.94
CA GLU A 820 -26.77 25.75 10.07
C GLU A 820 -26.85 24.59 11.05
N TRP A 821 -25.72 23.88 11.20
CA TRP A 821 -25.62 22.71 12.06
C TRP A 821 -24.66 22.97 13.23
N GLU A 822 -24.98 22.36 14.37
CA GLU A 822 -24.11 22.30 15.53
C GLU A 822 -23.97 20.86 16.04
N GLN A 823 -22.83 20.57 16.66
CA GLN A 823 -22.49 19.29 17.23
C GLN A 823 -21.90 19.52 18.62
N THR A 824 -22.49 18.89 19.64
CA THR A 824 -22.09 19.05 21.04
C THR A 824 -22.04 17.71 21.77
N LEU A 825 -21.11 17.54 22.69
CA LEU A 825 -21.03 16.35 23.54
C LEU A 825 -21.79 16.58 24.85
N LYS A 826 -22.75 15.71 25.19
CA LYS A 826 -23.63 15.84 26.36
C LYS A 826 -23.67 14.56 27.21
N PRO A 827 -23.94 14.66 28.53
CA PRO A 827 -24.23 13.50 29.36
C PRO A 827 -25.45 12.72 28.86
N LEU A 828 -25.46 11.40 29.03
CA LEU A 828 -26.60 10.55 28.63
C LEU A 828 -27.89 10.96 29.37
N ASP A 829 -27.79 11.24 30.68
CA ASP A 829 -28.93 11.67 31.49
C ASP A 829 -29.58 12.96 30.95
N TRP A 830 -28.78 13.88 30.39
CA TRP A 830 -29.29 15.09 29.76
C TRP A 830 -30.14 14.76 28.53
N VAL A 831 -29.65 13.83 27.68
CA VAL A 831 -30.37 13.36 26.48
C VAL A 831 -31.68 12.67 26.87
N LEU A 832 -31.64 11.74 27.83
CA LEU A 832 -32.83 11.05 28.33
C LEU A 832 -33.83 12.03 28.96
N SER A 833 -33.37 13.01 29.74
CA SER A 833 -34.25 14.01 30.40
C SER A 833 -34.99 14.95 29.45
N ARG A 834 -34.57 15.01 28.18
CA ARG A 834 -35.10 15.87 27.11
C ARG A 834 -35.75 15.10 25.96
N TRP A 835 -35.75 13.76 26.02
CA TRP A 835 -36.22 12.89 24.96
C TRP A 835 -37.65 13.22 24.52
N ASP A 836 -38.58 13.30 25.47
CA ASP A 836 -40.00 13.60 25.22
C ASP A 836 -40.33 15.12 25.25
N LYS A 837 -39.31 15.98 25.28
CA LYS A 837 -39.46 17.44 25.40
C LYS A 837 -39.07 18.15 24.10
N ASP A 838 -37.79 18.49 23.97
CA ASP A 838 -37.28 19.38 22.93
C ASP A 838 -36.16 18.76 22.07
N LEU A 839 -35.64 17.58 22.44
CA LEU A 839 -34.50 16.95 21.74
C LEU A 839 -34.75 16.77 20.23
N TRP A 840 -35.92 16.24 19.87
CA TRP A 840 -36.29 15.89 18.49
C TRP A 840 -37.05 16.99 17.74
N THR A 841 -37.50 18.03 18.45
CA THR A 841 -38.43 19.06 17.94
C THR A 841 -37.83 20.46 17.86
N ASN A 842 -36.75 20.74 18.59
CA ASN A 842 -36.07 22.05 18.60
C ASN A 842 -35.47 22.43 17.23
N LYS A 843 -34.99 21.45 16.44
CA LYS A 843 -34.48 21.66 15.08
C LYS A 843 -35.07 20.67 14.09
N GLU A 844 -34.97 20.98 12.80
CA GLU A 844 -35.57 20.14 11.74
C GLU A 844 -34.86 18.80 11.58
N PHE A 845 -33.53 18.78 11.74
CA PHE A 845 -32.73 17.56 11.70
C PHE A 845 -31.99 17.39 13.03
N THR A 846 -32.12 16.22 13.66
CA THR A 846 -31.39 15.87 14.89
C THR A 846 -30.85 14.44 14.76
N ARG A 847 -29.59 14.22 15.14
CA ARG A 847 -28.92 12.92 15.23
C ARG A 847 -28.24 12.81 16.58
N VAL A 848 -28.27 11.63 17.19
CA VAL A 848 -27.56 11.37 18.44
C VAL A 848 -26.66 10.15 18.28
N TRP A 849 -25.40 10.25 18.68
CA TRP A 849 -24.44 9.15 18.70
C TRP A 849 -24.07 8.86 20.15
N TRP A 850 -24.62 7.77 20.71
CA TRP A 850 -24.41 7.39 22.10
C TRP A 850 -23.10 6.61 22.26
N LEU A 851 -22.29 6.99 23.25
CA LEU A 851 -20.98 6.41 23.60
C LEU A 851 -21.14 5.56 24.87
N PRO A 852 -21.21 4.21 24.80
CA PRO A 852 -21.63 3.37 25.91
C PRO A 852 -20.76 3.49 27.17
N TYR A 853 -19.43 3.44 27.02
CA TYR A 853 -18.49 3.48 28.15
C TYR A 853 -18.33 4.86 28.79
N MET A 854 -18.59 5.94 28.04
CA MET A 854 -18.45 7.30 28.54
C MET A 854 -19.73 7.81 29.22
N LYS A 855 -20.85 7.08 29.12
CA LYS A 855 -22.21 7.54 29.49
C LYS A 855 -22.51 8.96 28.97
N ARG A 856 -22.03 9.26 27.75
CA ARG A 856 -22.20 10.53 27.04
C ARG A 856 -22.72 10.25 25.63
N ALA A 857 -23.27 11.26 24.98
CA ALA A 857 -23.70 11.17 23.59
C ALA A 857 -23.39 12.47 22.85
N ILE A 858 -22.99 12.34 21.60
CA ILE A 858 -22.79 13.47 20.68
C ILE A 858 -24.15 13.80 20.09
N VAL A 859 -24.64 15.01 20.31
CA VAL A 859 -25.89 15.53 19.75
C VAL A 859 -25.54 16.46 18.61
N TRP A 860 -25.94 16.08 17.39
CA TRP A 860 -25.85 16.90 16.19
C TRP A 860 -27.24 17.39 15.81
N SER A 861 -27.40 18.69 15.56
CA SER A 861 -28.69 19.27 15.20
C SER A 861 -28.56 20.41 14.19
N ALA A 862 -29.45 20.45 13.21
CA ALA A 862 -29.41 21.41 12.11
C ALA A 862 -30.79 21.98 11.73
N SER A 863 -30.79 23.26 11.35
CA SER A 863 -31.95 23.99 10.85
C SER A 863 -31.61 24.68 9.53
N LYS A 864 -32.61 24.85 8.66
CA LYS A 864 -32.50 25.60 7.40
C LYS A 864 -32.17 27.07 7.68
N THR A 865 -31.35 27.68 6.82
CA THR A 865 -30.83 29.04 6.99
C THR A 865 -30.52 29.70 5.67
N ASP A 866 -30.64 31.03 5.63
CA ASP A 866 -30.21 31.88 4.50
C ASP A 866 -28.83 32.54 4.75
N LYS A 867 -28.16 32.16 5.85
CA LYS A 867 -26.81 32.63 6.17
C LYS A 867 -25.78 32.17 5.12
N PRO A 868 -24.72 32.97 4.88
CA PRO A 868 -23.63 32.58 3.99
C PRO A 868 -22.89 31.33 4.52
N GLU A 869 -22.32 30.57 3.60
CA GLU A 869 -21.57 29.35 3.92
C GLU A 869 -20.39 29.65 4.86
N ARG A 870 -20.19 28.77 5.84
CA ARG A 870 -19.12 28.83 6.83
C ARG A 870 -18.62 27.41 7.10
N PRO A 871 -17.42 27.03 6.62
CA PRO A 871 -16.91 25.68 6.82
C PRO A 871 -16.69 25.40 8.31
N PRO A 872 -16.82 24.12 8.75
CA PRO A 872 -16.53 23.73 10.12
C PRO A 872 -15.04 23.89 10.45
N VAL A 873 -14.75 24.18 11.71
CA VAL A 873 -13.36 24.27 12.21
C VAL A 873 -12.73 22.88 12.21
N SER A 874 -11.67 22.69 11.43
CA SER A 874 -10.94 21.42 11.35
C SER A 874 -10.04 21.22 12.58
N SER A 875 -10.22 20.10 13.27
CA SER A 875 -9.26 19.63 14.28
C SER A 875 -8.13 18.84 13.60
N TRP A 876 -6.89 19.03 14.04
CA TRP A 876 -5.74 18.24 13.58
C TRP A 876 -5.94 16.73 13.78
N TYR A 877 -6.63 16.35 14.86
CA TYR A 877 -6.97 14.96 15.17
C TYR A 877 -8.18 14.46 14.36
N GLY A 878 -9.06 15.36 13.91
CA GLY A 878 -10.21 15.01 13.04
C GLY A 878 -9.83 14.62 11.61
N GLY A 879 -8.56 14.72 11.23
CA GLY A 879 -8.03 14.32 9.92
C GLY A 879 -7.38 12.93 9.93
N SER A 880 -6.44 12.74 8.99
CA SER A 880 -5.72 11.46 8.77
C SER A 880 -4.99 10.94 10.02
N VAL A 881 -4.55 11.81 10.93
CA VAL A 881 -3.84 11.39 12.16
C VAL A 881 -4.77 10.62 13.11
N GLY A 882 -5.94 11.16 13.47
CA GLY A 882 -6.88 10.43 14.32
C GLY A 882 -7.49 9.22 13.63
N PHE A 883 -7.68 9.28 12.30
CA PHE A 883 -8.09 8.12 11.50
C PHE A 883 -7.12 6.94 11.65
N HIS A 884 -5.83 7.13 11.37
CA HIS A 884 -4.87 6.02 11.49
C HIS A 884 -4.62 5.63 12.95
N THR A 885 -4.65 6.59 13.89
CA THR A 885 -4.49 6.30 15.33
C THR A 885 -5.63 5.40 15.84
N TYR A 886 -6.89 5.77 15.59
CA TYR A 886 -8.03 4.96 16.04
C TYR A 886 -8.10 3.62 15.31
N GLN A 887 -7.80 3.57 14.01
CA GLN A 887 -7.74 2.32 13.25
C GLN A 887 -6.70 1.33 13.82
N ILE A 888 -5.52 1.82 14.23
CA ILE A 888 -4.47 1.00 14.87
C ILE A 888 -4.92 0.56 16.27
N LEU A 889 -5.46 1.47 17.09
CA LEU A 889 -5.91 1.14 18.45
C LEU A 889 -7.05 0.10 18.44
N LEU A 890 -8.02 0.21 17.53
CA LEU A 890 -9.06 -0.82 17.33
C LEU A 890 -8.48 -2.15 16.82
N TRP A 891 -7.43 -2.12 16.01
CA TRP A 891 -6.76 -3.35 15.58
C TRP A 891 -6.05 -4.05 16.75
N VAL A 892 -5.47 -3.29 17.68
CA VAL A 892 -4.87 -3.81 18.93
C VAL A 892 -5.94 -4.33 19.89
N SER A 893 -7.09 -3.65 20.05
CA SER A 893 -8.17 -4.13 20.93
C SER A 893 -8.78 -5.45 20.44
N ASN A 894 -8.73 -5.75 19.13
CA ASN A 894 -9.07 -7.07 18.60
C ASN A 894 -8.11 -8.21 19.04
N TYR A 895 -7.04 -7.93 19.78
CA TYR A 895 -6.20 -8.93 20.47
C TYR A 895 -6.28 -8.81 21.99
N VAL A 896 -6.45 -7.59 22.52
CA VAL A 896 -6.61 -7.32 23.95
C VAL A 896 -7.90 -6.50 24.17
N PRO A 897 -9.09 -7.12 24.20
CA PRO A 897 -10.35 -6.38 24.22
C PRO A 897 -10.55 -5.47 25.45
N SER A 898 -9.94 -5.81 26.58
CA SER A 898 -10.09 -5.08 27.85
C SER A 898 -9.56 -3.64 27.84
N ILE A 899 -8.69 -3.27 26.90
CA ILE A 899 -8.19 -1.89 26.76
C ILE A 899 -9.17 -0.96 26.02
N LEU A 900 -10.23 -1.52 25.42
CA LEU A 900 -11.15 -0.79 24.55
C LEU A 900 -11.85 0.41 25.21
N PRO A 901 -12.36 0.35 26.46
CA PRO A 901 -12.98 1.51 27.10
C PRO A 901 -12.02 2.71 27.26
N ALA A 902 -10.74 2.44 27.51
CA ALA A 902 -9.70 3.47 27.60
C ALA A 902 -9.36 4.07 26.23
N ILE A 903 -9.37 3.25 25.16
CA ILE A 903 -9.22 3.72 23.78
C ILE A 903 -10.37 4.66 23.41
N GLU A 904 -11.62 4.27 23.69
CA GLU A 904 -12.79 5.10 23.35
C GLU A 904 -12.77 6.44 24.09
N TRP A 905 -12.51 6.42 25.40
CA TRP A 905 -12.35 7.63 26.20
C TRP A 905 -11.27 8.56 25.64
N PHE A 906 -10.11 8.02 25.27
CA PHE A 906 -9.00 8.79 24.70
C PHE A 906 -9.36 9.36 23.32
N VAL A 907 -9.81 8.52 22.39
CA VAL A 907 -10.07 8.92 20.99
C VAL A 907 -11.22 9.92 20.90
N PHE A 908 -12.35 9.66 21.57
CA PHE A 908 -13.49 10.58 21.53
C PHE A 908 -13.23 11.85 22.35
N GLY A 909 -12.45 11.77 23.44
CA GLY A 909 -11.97 12.96 24.16
C GLY A 909 -11.05 13.85 23.34
N MET A 910 -10.17 13.26 22.52
CA MET A 910 -9.28 14.00 21.60
C MET A 910 -10.03 14.57 20.37
N GLN A 911 -11.04 13.87 19.87
CA GLN A 911 -11.80 14.30 18.68
C GLN A 911 -12.91 15.32 19.01
N TYR A 912 -13.65 15.11 20.10
CA TYR A 912 -14.84 15.89 20.46
C TYR A 912 -14.68 16.71 21.75
N GLY A 913 -13.52 16.62 22.42
CA GLY A 913 -13.21 17.34 23.64
C GLY A 913 -13.56 16.56 24.92
N PHE A 914 -12.72 16.70 25.94
CA PHE A 914 -12.94 16.08 27.25
C PHE A 914 -14.01 16.77 28.11
N SER A 915 -14.44 18.00 27.77
CA SER A 915 -15.44 18.79 28.52
C SER A 915 -16.83 18.79 27.87
N ASP A 916 -17.88 19.19 28.60
CA ASP A 916 -19.28 19.26 28.10
C ASP A 916 -19.62 20.50 27.26
N HIS A 917 -18.61 21.35 27.03
CA HIS A 917 -18.73 22.66 26.38
C HIS A 917 -18.08 22.72 24.99
N ALA A 918 -17.52 21.61 24.50
CA ALA A 918 -17.01 21.53 23.14
C ALA A 918 -18.18 21.59 22.14
N VAL A 919 -18.18 22.62 21.29
CA VAL A 919 -19.16 22.84 20.23
C VAL A 919 -18.43 22.97 18.90
N THR A 920 -18.81 22.14 17.93
CA THR A 920 -18.44 22.34 16.51
C THR A 920 -19.68 22.82 15.76
N SER A 921 -19.56 23.77 14.84
CA SER A 921 -20.68 24.21 14.01
C SER A 921 -20.24 24.60 12.62
N GLY A 922 -21.14 24.50 11.65
CA GLY A 922 -20.93 24.79 10.23
C GLY A 922 -22.19 25.34 9.58
N ILE A 923 -22.03 26.02 8.45
CA ILE A 923 -23.13 26.45 7.58
C ILE A 923 -22.78 25.98 6.17
N GLU A 924 -23.56 25.03 5.66
CA GLU A 924 -23.26 24.33 4.40
C GLU A 924 -24.57 24.09 3.63
N PRO A 925 -24.53 23.91 2.29
CA PRO A 925 -25.70 23.51 1.52
C PRO A 925 -26.32 22.21 2.06
N GLN A 926 -27.66 22.11 2.09
CA GLN A 926 -28.37 20.93 2.62
C GLN A 926 -27.87 19.60 2.02
N ARG A 927 -27.57 19.60 0.71
CA ARG A 927 -27.03 18.44 -0.04
C ARG A 927 -25.66 17.93 0.43
N THR A 928 -24.92 18.72 1.20
CA THR A 928 -23.59 18.36 1.75
C THR A 928 -23.59 18.29 3.26
N GLY A 929 -24.22 19.25 3.96
CA GLY A 929 -24.22 19.30 5.43
C GLY A 929 -25.01 18.14 6.10
N LEU A 930 -25.87 17.43 5.36
CA LEU A 930 -26.54 16.21 5.86
C LEU A 930 -25.68 14.95 5.76
N LEU A 931 -24.55 14.98 5.06
CA LEU A 931 -23.71 13.80 4.82
C LEU A 931 -22.82 13.46 6.02
N MET A 932 -22.33 12.22 6.08
CA MET A 932 -21.37 11.77 7.08
C MET A 932 -20.32 10.87 6.43
N ASN A 933 -19.05 11.08 6.76
CA ASN A 933 -17.97 10.20 6.30
C ASN A 933 -18.04 8.84 7.02
N CYS A 934 -18.27 7.77 6.27
CA CYS A 934 -18.12 6.40 6.77
C CYS A 934 -16.63 6.08 6.92
N LEU A 935 -16.10 6.20 8.14
CA LEU A 935 -14.66 6.11 8.43
C LEU A 935 -14.05 4.77 8.01
N TYR A 936 -14.57 3.67 8.54
CA TYR A 936 -14.00 2.33 8.35
C TYR A 936 -15.02 1.38 7.75
N SER A 937 -14.53 0.28 7.16
CA SER A 937 -15.36 -0.91 6.96
C SER A 937 -16.05 -1.27 8.29
N GLN A 938 -17.34 -1.59 8.24
CA GLN A 938 -18.15 -1.77 9.45
C GLN A 938 -19.27 -2.79 9.23
N PHE A 939 -19.55 -3.57 10.26
CA PHE A 939 -20.83 -4.24 10.42
C PHE A 939 -21.86 -3.22 10.93
N VAL A 940 -23.11 -3.35 10.48
CA VAL A 940 -24.21 -2.45 10.84
C VAL A 940 -25.47 -3.28 11.01
N ASN A 941 -26.13 -3.14 12.16
CA ASN A 941 -27.42 -3.74 12.50
C ASN A 941 -28.31 -2.61 13.03
N GLU A 942 -29.48 -2.38 12.41
CA GLU A 942 -30.33 -1.21 12.70
C GLU A 942 -31.80 -1.62 12.70
N TRP A 943 -32.54 -1.14 13.69
CA TRP A 943 -33.93 -1.50 13.93
C TRP A 943 -34.79 -0.26 14.19
N ALA A 944 -36.01 -0.31 13.69
CA ALA A 944 -37.06 0.69 13.81
C ALA A 944 -37.99 0.34 14.98
N LEU A 945 -38.05 1.20 16.00
CA LEU A 945 -38.90 1.06 17.18
C LEU A 945 -39.77 2.32 17.39
N PRO A 946 -40.89 2.24 18.12
CA PRO A 946 -41.62 3.43 18.57
C PRO A 946 -40.71 4.38 19.35
N LEU A 947 -40.79 5.69 19.07
CA LEU A 947 -39.90 6.70 19.67
C LEU A 947 -39.93 6.69 21.22
N GLU A 948 -41.09 6.41 21.80
CA GLU A 948 -41.35 6.31 23.25
C GLU A 948 -40.55 5.18 23.94
N LYS A 949 -40.17 4.12 23.20
CA LYS A 949 -39.38 2.99 23.73
C LYS A 949 -37.86 3.22 23.69
N GLY A 950 -37.42 4.32 23.08
CA GLY A 950 -36.00 4.68 22.97
C GLY A 950 -35.24 4.76 24.29
N PRO A 951 -35.76 5.45 25.32
CA PRO A 951 -35.12 5.55 26.64
C PRO A 951 -34.95 4.18 27.32
N GLU A 952 -35.94 3.30 27.21
CA GLU A 952 -35.87 1.94 27.75
C GLU A 952 -34.77 1.12 27.03
N ALA A 953 -34.78 1.13 25.70
CA ALA A 953 -33.81 0.41 24.87
C ALA A 953 -32.36 0.82 25.19
N ILE A 954 -32.09 2.12 25.25
CA ILE A 954 -30.76 2.65 25.55
C ILE A 954 -30.35 2.32 26.99
N THR A 955 -31.26 2.43 27.96
CA THR A 955 -30.96 2.15 29.38
C THR A 955 -30.63 0.67 29.59
N ARG A 956 -31.45 -0.25 29.05
CA ARG A 956 -31.23 -1.70 29.17
C ARG A 956 -29.95 -2.15 28.47
N LEU A 957 -29.68 -1.62 27.28
CA LEU A 957 -28.45 -1.92 26.52
C LEU A 957 -27.20 -1.33 27.19
N SER A 958 -27.31 -0.13 27.78
CA SER A 958 -26.23 0.52 28.55
C SER A 958 -25.86 -0.30 29.78
N ALA A 959 -26.85 -0.75 30.56
CA ALA A 959 -26.63 -1.59 31.73
C ALA A 959 -25.95 -2.91 31.34
N TRP A 960 -26.40 -3.55 30.25
CA TRP A 960 -25.81 -4.79 29.77
C TRP A 960 -24.34 -4.66 29.34
N ILE A 961 -24.03 -3.64 28.53
CA ILE A 961 -22.65 -3.39 28.04
C ILE A 961 -21.70 -3.05 29.19
N ASN A 962 -22.15 -2.31 30.21
CA ASN A 962 -21.33 -1.87 31.33
C ASN A 962 -21.27 -2.86 32.50
N GLY A 963 -22.05 -3.95 32.48
CA GLY A 963 -22.05 -4.94 33.58
C GLY A 963 -22.92 -4.57 34.77
N GLU A 964 -23.91 -3.69 34.57
CA GLU A 964 -24.82 -3.20 35.59
C GLU A 964 -26.07 -4.09 35.69
N GLU A 965 -26.68 -4.15 36.87
CA GLU A 965 -27.92 -4.91 37.09
C GLU A 965 -29.11 -4.28 36.35
N GLY A 966 -30.17 -5.07 36.10
CA GLY A 966 -31.44 -4.56 35.57
C GLY A 966 -31.56 -4.47 34.04
N SER A 967 -30.60 -4.99 33.26
CA SER A 967 -30.68 -4.99 31.78
C SER A 967 -31.80 -5.86 31.19
N GLY A 968 -32.14 -6.98 31.85
CA GLY A 968 -33.13 -7.96 31.37
C GLY A 968 -32.70 -8.71 30.10
N ILE A 969 -31.43 -8.66 29.69
CA ILE A 969 -30.91 -9.38 28.52
C ILE A 969 -30.33 -10.73 28.99
N PRO A 970 -30.74 -11.88 28.43
CA PRO A 970 -30.39 -13.21 28.95
C PRO A 970 -28.97 -13.68 28.60
N PHE A 971 -28.23 -12.92 27.79
CA PHE A 971 -26.89 -13.29 27.30
C PHE A 971 -25.79 -12.73 28.21
N SER A 972 -24.71 -13.48 28.41
CA SER A 972 -23.58 -13.01 29.22
C SER A 972 -22.77 -11.92 28.50
N ASN A 973 -22.42 -10.87 29.23
CA ASN A 973 -21.50 -9.81 28.83
C ASN A 973 -20.03 -10.11 29.22
N LYS A 974 -19.72 -11.27 29.81
CA LYS A 974 -18.38 -11.58 30.32
C LYS A 974 -17.36 -11.66 29.16
N GLY A 975 -16.42 -10.72 29.15
CA GLY A 975 -15.42 -10.59 28.07
C GLY A 975 -15.94 -9.90 26.81
N LEU A 976 -17.15 -9.35 26.84
CA LEU A 976 -17.71 -8.56 25.76
C LEU A 976 -17.19 -7.13 25.83
N TYR A 977 -16.50 -6.69 24.78
CA TYR A 977 -16.10 -5.30 24.59
C TYR A 977 -16.57 -4.83 23.22
N VAL A 978 -17.32 -3.73 23.18
CA VAL A 978 -18.04 -3.21 22.01
C VAL A 978 -17.51 -1.80 21.74
N HIS A 979 -17.12 -1.51 20.50
CA HIS A 979 -16.66 -0.18 20.08
C HIS A 979 -17.62 0.46 19.09
N ALA A 980 -17.41 1.76 18.89
CA ALA A 980 -18.18 2.67 18.05
C ALA A 980 -19.48 3.15 18.70
N PRO A 981 -19.93 4.38 18.37
CA PRO A 981 -21.20 4.88 18.86
C PRO A 981 -22.38 4.06 18.36
N VAL A 982 -23.38 3.90 19.22
CA VAL A 982 -24.74 3.52 18.79
C VAL A 982 -25.39 4.76 18.19
N GLU A 983 -25.74 4.70 16.90
CA GLU A 983 -26.40 5.81 16.21
C GLU A 983 -27.91 5.77 16.44
N VAL A 984 -28.49 6.93 16.74
CA VAL A 984 -29.87 7.14 17.17
C VAL A 984 -30.48 8.20 16.26
N ARG A 985 -31.46 7.81 15.44
CA ARG A 985 -32.09 8.63 14.40
C ARG A 985 -33.61 8.56 14.47
N VAL A 986 -34.32 9.55 13.92
CA VAL A 986 -35.80 9.59 13.96
C VAL A 986 -36.43 9.83 12.60
N SER A 987 -37.65 9.32 12.40
CA SER A 987 -38.46 9.52 11.19
C SER A 987 -39.95 9.46 11.54
N ASP A 988 -40.82 10.19 10.83
CA ASP A 988 -42.28 10.14 11.02
C ASP A 988 -43.00 9.91 9.69
N THR A 989 -43.60 8.73 9.55
CA THR A 989 -44.40 8.25 8.39
C THR A 989 -45.90 8.20 8.70
N SER A 990 -46.33 8.55 9.92
CA SER A 990 -47.73 8.44 10.37
C SER A 990 -48.72 9.25 9.52
N ARG A 991 -48.22 10.24 8.79
CA ARG A 991 -48.98 11.20 7.96
C ARG A 991 -48.96 10.86 6.46
N VAL A 992 -48.22 9.84 6.06
CA VAL A 992 -47.99 9.48 4.65
C VAL A 992 -49.03 8.46 4.20
N GLN A 993 -49.62 8.67 3.02
CA GLN A 993 -50.48 7.72 2.34
C GLN A 993 -50.27 7.81 0.82
N PRO A 994 -50.30 6.69 0.07
CA PRO A 994 -50.38 5.31 0.56
C PRO A 994 -49.02 4.83 1.11
N ARG A 995 -49.02 4.07 2.22
CA ARG A 995 -47.78 3.55 2.83
C ARG A 995 -47.24 2.30 2.11
N PRO A 996 -45.92 2.09 2.05
CA PRO A 996 -45.34 0.87 1.51
C PRO A 996 -45.83 -0.38 2.26
N TRP A 997 -45.92 -1.52 1.59
CA TRP A 997 -46.31 -2.78 2.26
C TRP A 997 -45.23 -3.25 3.25
N MET A 998 -43.97 -3.23 2.84
CA MET A 998 -42.82 -3.62 3.68
C MET A 998 -42.28 -2.44 4.53
N ASP A 999 -43.16 -1.52 4.92
CA ASP A 999 -42.82 -0.38 5.77
C ASP A 999 -42.47 -0.83 7.20
N ASN A 1000 -41.20 -0.61 7.57
CA ASN A 1000 -40.65 -0.99 8.86
C ASN A 1000 -40.85 0.08 9.95
N THR A 1001 -41.46 1.22 9.63
CA THR A 1001 -41.76 2.27 10.61
C THR A 1001 -43.02 1.95 11.44
N ASN A 1002 -43.23 2.73 12.50
CA ASN A 1002 -44.45 2.72 13.30
C ASN A 1002 -45.63 3.31 12.49
N ALA A 1003 -46.79 2.67 12.57
CA ALA A 1003 -48.01 3.14 11.90
C ALA A 1003 -48.58 4.40 12.58
N ASN A 1004 -48.56 4.43 13.92
CA ASN A 1004 -49.37 5.32 14.73
C ASN A 1004 -48.61 6.52 15.31
N GLY A 1005 -47.36 6.73 14.93
CA GLY A 1005 -46.52 7.80 15.46
C GLY A 1005 -45.06 7.73 14.98
N PRO A 1006 -44.19 8.59 15.54
CA PRO A 1006 -42.79 8.66 15.12
C PRO A 1006 -42.01 7.39 15.48
N THR A 1007 -41.01 7.12 14.64
CA THR A 1007 -40.12 5.96 14.71
C THR A 1007 -38.72 6.41 15.08
N LEU A 1008 -38.14 5.74 16.05
CA LEU A 1008 -36.71 5.76 16.32
C LEU A 1008 -36.02 4.64 15.52
N TYR A 1009 -34.90 4.96 14.90
CA TYR A 1009 -33.94 4.00 14.37
C TYR A 1009 -32.74 3.93 15.31
N LEU A 1010 -32.49 2.73 15.85
CA LEU A 1010 -31.35 2.44 16.73
C LEU A 1010 -30.36 1.54 16.00
N ASN A 1011 -29.10 1.95 15.95
CA ASN A 1011 -28.08 1.36 15.08
C ASN A 1011 -26.84 0.92 15.86
N ALA A 1012 -26.65 -0.40 15.91
CA ALA A 1012 -25.49 -1.07 16.47
C ALA A 1012 -24.41 -1.26 15.37
N THR A 1013 -23.47 -0.31 15.29
CA THR A 1013 -22.32 -0.36 14.38
C THR A 1013 -21.09 -0.98 15.05
N LEU A 1014 -20.31 -1.76 14.30
CA LEU A 1014 -19.02 -2.31 14.73
C LEU A 1014 -17.96 -2.16 13.63
N TYR A 1015 -16.89 -1.40 13.90
CA TYR A 1015 -15.80 -1.20 12.93
C TYR A 1015 -14.94 -2.47 12.73
N ARG A 1016 -14.45 -2.67 11.50
CA ARG A 1016 -13.57 -3.75 11.04
C ARG A 1016 -12.17 -3.19 10.69
N PRO A 1017 -11.30 -2.92 11.68
CA PRO A 1017 -10.00 -2.30 11.42
C PRO A 1017 -9.12 -3.23 10.58
N PHE A 1018 -8.59 -2.72 9.46
CA PHE A 1018 -7.90 -3.50 8.43
C PHE A 1018 -8.68 -4.75 7.97
N LEU A 1019 -10.01 -4.62 7.86
CA LEU A 1019 -10.96 -5.69 7.49
C LEU A 1019 -11.05 -6.87 8.48
N LYS A 1020 -10.38 -6.79 9.64
CA LYS A 1020 -10.47 -7.82 10.69
C LYS A 1020 -11.83 -7.75 11.39
N ASP A 1021 -12.54 -8.87 11.39
CA ASP A 1021 -13.81 -9.03 12.10
C ASP A 1021 -13.59 -8.97 13.63
N PRO A 1022 -14.36 -8.17 14.38
CA PRO A 1022 -14.18 -8.07 15.82
C PRO A 1022 -14.80 -9.27 16.56
N PRO A 1023 -14.14 -9.78 17.63
CA PRO A 1023 -14.54 -11.03 18.28
C PRO A 1023 -15.88 -10.95 19.02
N CYS A 1024 -16.34 -9.74 19.36
CA CYS A 1024 -17.62 -9.49 20.03
C CYS A 1024 -18.84 -9.55 19.12
N HIS A 1025 -18.66 -9.53 17.78
CA HIS A 1025 -19.72 -9.31 16.79
C HIS A 1025 -20.97 -10.19 16.97
N GLU A 1026 -20.79 -11.52 17.04
CA GLU A 1026 -21.93 -12.46 17.09
C GLU A 1026 -22.73 -12.32 18.39
N ARG A 1027 -22.05 -12.27 19.54
CA ARG A 1027 -22.69 -12.10 20.86
C ARG A 1027 -23.37 -10.73 21.00
N TYR A 1028 -22.77 -9.67 20.46
CA TYR A 1028 -23.33 -8.33 20.51
C TYR A 1028 -24.63 -8.24 19.71
N TYR A 1029 -24.65 -8.78 18.49
CA TYR A 1029 -25.85 -8.77 17.65
C TYR A 1029 -26.94 -9.74 18.11
N GLU A 1030 -26.59 -10.90 18.67
CA GLU A 1030 -27.56 -11.81 19.31
C GLU A 1030 -28.33 -11.10 20.43
N ALA A 1031 -27.63 -10.40 21.33
CA ALA A 1031 -28.24 -9.65 22.43
C ALA A 1031 -29.02 -8.41 21.96
N PHE A 1032 -28.48 -7.69 20.98
CA PHE A 1032 -29.14 -6.51 20.40
C PHE A 1032 -30.44 -6.89 19.68
N GLU A 1033 -30.42 -7.88 18.79
CA GLU A 1033 -31.61 -8.34 18.07
C GLU A 1033 -32.67 -8.94 19.02
N TYR A 1034 -32.27 -9.62 20.09
CA TYR A 1034 -33.19 -10.06 21.14
C TYR A 1034 -33.94 -8.88 21.77
N LEU A 1035 -33.23 -7.84 22.23
CA LEU A 1035 -33.84 -6.66 22.83
C LEU A 1035 -34.76 -5.93 21.85
N MET A 1036 -34.35 -5.81 20.58
CA MET A 1036 -35.17 -5.17 19.55
C MET A 1036 -36.47 -5.95 19.30
N LYS A 1037 -36.42 -7.30 19.23
CA LYS A 1037 -37.61 -8.14 19.09
C LYS A 1037 -38.54 -8.04 20.32
N GLU A 1038 -37.99 -8.07 21.54
CA GLU A 1038 -38.76 -7.92 22.78
C GLU A 1038 -39.52 -6.59 22.83
N LEU A 1039 -38.89 -5.50 22.36
CA LEU A 1039 -39.51 -4.17 22.30
C LEU A 1039 -40.51 -4.01 21.14
N GLY A 1040 -40.69 -5.02 20.28
CA GLY A 1040 -41.60 -4.97 19.12
C GLY A 1040 -41.07 -4.11 17.97
N ALA A 1041 -39.74 -3.99 17.85
CA ALA A 1041 -39.09 -3.28 16.75
C ALA A 1041 -39.07 -4.13 15.46
N LYS A 1042 -38.85 -3.48 14.32
CA LYS A 1042 -38.69 -4.12 13.00
C LYS A 1042 -37.29 -3.86 12.43
N PRO A 1043 -36.66 -4.80 11.70
CA PRO A 1043 -35.32 -4.60 11.16
C PRO A 1043 -35.30 -3.57 10.02
N HIS A 1044 -34.15 -2.91 9.81
CA HIS A 1044 -33.91 -2.09 8.62
C HIS A 1044 -33.33 -2.95 7.49
N TRP A 1045 -34.05 -2.99 6.36
CA TRP A 1045 -33.75 -3.85 5.20
C TRP A 1045 -32.35 -3.74 4.61
N ALA A 1046 -31.74 -2.54 4.64
CA ALA A 1046 -30.38 -2.32 4.16
C ALA A 1046 -29.29 -2.89 5.09
N LYS A 1047 -29.62 -3.33 6.30
CA LYS A 1047 -28.63 -3.74 7.32
C LYS A 1047 -28.56 -5.25 7.51
N ASN A 1048 -27.59 -5.69 8.32
CA ASN A 1048 -27.47 -7.09 8.70
C ASN A 1048 -28.33 -7.39 9.92
N PHE A 1049 -29.06 -8.49 9.84
CA PHE A 1049 -29.73 -9.15 10.96
C PHE A 1049 -29.64 -10.67 10.75
N SER A 1050 -29.60 -11.45 11.82
CA SER A 1050 -29.16 -12.84 11.80
C SER A 1050 -30.05 -13.83 12.55
N THR A 1051 -30.80 -13.35 13.55
CA THR A 1051 -31.67 -14.13 14.43
C THR A 1051 -33.15 -14.00 14.08
N VAL A 1052 -33.48 -13.36 12.95
CA VAL A 1052 -34.85 -13.13 12.50
C VAL A 1052 -35.31 -14.28 11.63
N THR A 1053 -36.41 -14.92 12.02
CA THR A 1053 -37.06 -16.02 11.30
C THR A 1053 -38.16 -15.49 10.36
N ASN A 1054 -38.71 -16.37 9.51
CA ASN A 1054 -39.89 -16.00 8.71
C ASN A 1054 -41.14 -15.82 9.58
N ASP A 1055 -41.29 -16.58 10.67
CA ASP A 1055 -42.37 -16.40 11.64
C ASP A 1055 -42.29 -15.04 12.36
N ASP A 1056 -41.07 -14.59 12.72
CA ASP A 1056 -40.84 -13.23 13.23
C ASP A 1056 -41.32 -12.16 12.22
N MET A 1057 -41.00 -12.32 10.94
CA MET A 1057 -41.43 -11.39 9.88
C MET A 1057 -42.96 -11.40 9.71
N GLN A 1058 -43.60 -12.57 9.75
CA GLN A 1058 -45.06 -12.67 9.70
C GLN A 1058 -45.72 -11.98 10.90
N ASN A 1059 -45.15 -12.10 12.10
CA ASN A 1059 -45.61 -11.40 13.30
C ASN A 1059 -45.40 -9.87 13.22
N MET A 1060 -44.30 -9.41 12.60
CA MET A 1060 -43.97 -7.98 12.47
C MET A 1060 -44.81 -7.25 11.41
N PHE A 1061 -45.15 -7.91 10.30
CA PHE A 1061 -45.79 -7.27 9.14
C PHE A 1061 -47.22 -7.74 8.86
N GLY A 1062 -47.63 -8.91 9.36
CA GLY A 1062 -49.00 -9.42 9.25
C GLY A 1062 -49.55 -9.42 7.81
N ASP A 1063 -50.75 -8.88 7.65
CA ASP A 1063 -51.45 -8.82 6.35
C ASP A 1063 -50.71 -8.00 5.28
N ASN A 1064 -49.80 -7.10 5.68
CA ASN A 1064 -48.98 -6.35 4.73
C ASN A 1064 -47.96 -7.25 4.03
N LEU A 1065 -47.38 -8.23 4.74
CA LEU A 1065 -46.48 -9.23 4.12
C LEU A 1065 -47.27 -10.12 3.16
N THR A 1066 -48.45 -10.59 3.57
CA THR A 1066 -49.37 -11.35 2.70
C THR A 1066 -49.71 -10.57 1.42
N SER A 1067 -50.02 -9.28 1.56
CA SER A 1067 -50.34 -8.39 0.43
C SER A 1067 -49.14 -8.14 -0.48
N PHE A 1068 -47.95 -7.91 0.09
CA PHE A 1068 -46.71 -7.79 -0.67
C PHE A 1068 -46.38 -9.07 -1.46
N LEU A 1069 -46.51 -10.24 -0.82
CA LEU A 1069 -46.23 -11.52 -1.46
C LEU A 1069 -47.18 -11.78 -2.64
N ARG A 1070 -48.47 -11.48 -2.50
CA ARG A 1070 -49.45 -11.55 -3.60
C ARG A 1070 -49.02 -10.69 -4.79
N VAL A 1071 -48.75 -9.40 -4.56
CA VAL A 1071 -48.32 -8.47 -5.63
C VAL A 1071 -47.00 -8.92 -6.28
N ARG A 1072 -46.11 -9.53 -5.49
CA ARG A 1072 -44.85 -10.10 -5.98
C ARG A 1072 -45.07 -11.37 -6.82
N ASP A 1073 -46.00 -12.27 -6.44
CA ASP A 1073 -46.39 -13.42 -7.26
C ASP A 1073 -47.08 -13.01 -8.57
N GLU A 1074 -47.85 -11.91 -8.56
CA GLU A 1074 -48.46 -11.31 -9.76
C GLU A 1074 -47.39 -10.70 -10.70
N ALA A 1075 -46.34 -10.07 -10.15
CA ALA A 1075 -45.26 -9.44 -10.91
C ALA A 1075 -44.16 -10.42 -11.39
N ASP A 1076 -43.86 -11.45 -10.61
CA ASP A 1076 -42.80 -12.43 -10.85
C ASP A 1076 -43.22 -13.87 -10.46
N PRO A 1077 -44.11 -14.50 -11.25
CA PRO A 1077 -44.59 -15.86 -10.99
C PRO A 1077 -43.53 -16.95 -11.20
N ASP A 1078 -42.46 -16.67 -11.94
CA ASP A 1078 -41.35 -17.62 -12.19
C ASP A 1078 -40.18 -17.45 -11.19
N GLY A 1079 -40.22 -16.42 -10.34
CA GLY A 1079 -39.20 -16.13 -9.34
C GLY A 1079 -37.85 -15.68 -9.91
N VAL A 1080 -37.86 -14.94 -11.03
CA VAL A 1080 -36.68 -14.38 -11.70
C VAL A 1080 -35.87 -13.45 -10.77
N PHE A 1081 -36.51 -12.76 -9.83
CA PHE A 1081 -35.84 -11.83 -8.90
C PHE A 1081 -35.59 -12.46 -7.51
N LEU A 1082 -36.12 -13.66 -7.27
CA LEU A 1082 -36.03 -14.35 -5.98
C LEU A 1082 -34.71 -15.12 -5.79
N GLY A 1083 -34.20 -15.06 -4.56
CA GLY A 1083 -32.96 -15.75 -4.18
C GLY A 1083 -32.92 -16.00 -2.67
N ALA A 1084 -31.81 -16.56 -2.19
CA ALA A 1084 -31.71 -17.08 -0.83
C ALA A 1084 -32.05 -16.08 0.29
N TRP A 1085 -31.74 -14.80 0.14
CA TRP A 1085 -32.13 -13.77 1.12
C TRP A 1085 -33.65 -13.64 1.23
N HIS A 1086 -34.34 -13.45 0.10
CA HIS A 1086 -35.80 -13.41 0.03
C HIS A 1086 -36.43 -14.70 0.58
N ARG A 1087 -35.81 -15.84 0.31
CA ARG A 1087 -36.27 -17.16 0.76
C ARG A 1087 -36.16 -17.38 2.28
N ARG A 1088 -35.17 -16.76 2.95
CA ARG A 1088 -35.02 -16.87 4.42
C ARG A 1088 -36.02 -16.01 5.19
N TYR A 1089 -36.33 -14.82 4.66
CA TYR A 1089 -37.04 -13.81 5.43
C TYR A 1089 -38.48 -13.56 4.96
N LEU A 1090 -38.73 -13.51 3.65
CA LEU A 1090 -40.05 -13.14 3.11
C LEU A 1090 -40.93 -14.36 2.81
N LEU A 1091 -40.36 -15.44 2.27
CA LEU A 1091 -41.13 -16.59 1.80
C LEU A 1091 -41.39 -17.62 2.91
N PRO A 1092 -42.61 -18.19 3.02
CA PRO A 1092 -42.92 -19.26 3.96
C PRO A 1092 -41.97 -20.45 3.83
N ALA A 1093 -41.55 -21.02 4.96
CA ALA A 1093 -40.59 -22.13 5.01
C ALA A 1093 -41.02 -23.31 4.10
N ASN A 1094 -42.32 -23.64 4.09
CA ASN A 1094 -42.90 -24.75 3.34
C ASN A 1094 -43.29 -24.44 1.88
N HIS A 1095 -43.06 -23.21 1.39
CA HIS A 1095 -43.44 -22.85 0.02
C HIS A 1095 -42.64 -23.68 -1.02
N PRO A 1096 -43.21 -24.15 -2.14
CA PRO A 1096 -42.41 -24.72 -3.23
C PRO A 1096 -41.37 -23.71 -3.73
N ARG A 1097 -40.26 -24.17 -4.31
CA ARG A 1097 -39.28 -23.26 -4.93
C ARG A 1097 -39.71 -22.86 -6.33
N TYR A 1098 -39.49 -21.61 -6.69
CA TYR A 1098 -39.82 -21.10 -8.02
C TYR A 1098 -38.83 -21.60 -9.09
N ALA A 1099 -39.23 -21.53 -10.37
CA ALA A 1099 -38.48 -22.08 -11.49
C ALA A 1099 -37.11 -21.41 -11.71
N CYS A 1100 -36.98 -20.13 -11.37
CA CYS A 1100 -35.75 -19.36 -11.47
C CYS A 1100 -35.08 -19.06 -10.10
N GLU A 1101 -35.63 -19.58 -8.99
CA GLU A 1101 -35.16 -19.27 -7.63
C GLU A 1101 -33.73 -19.77 -7.39
N GLU A 1102 -32.84 -18.87 -6.97
CA GLU A 1102 -31.46 -19.22 -6.61
C GLU A 1102 -31.36 -19.74 -5.16
N LYS A 1103 -30.77 -20.92 -4.99
CA LYS A 1103 -30.49 -21.53 -3.69
C LYS A 1103 -29.05 -21.23 -3.26
N GLU A 1104 -28.88 -20.77 -2.03
CA GLU A 1104 -27.55 -20.70 -1.39
C GLU A 1104 -27.04 -22.10 -1.06
N MET A 1105 -25.78 -22.36 -1.42
CA MET A 1105 -25.12 -23.66 -1.22
C MET A 1105 -24.06 -23.61 -0.11
N ALA A 1106 -23.26 -22.54 -0.06
CA ALA A 1106 -22.19 -22.42 0.92
C ALA A 1106 -21.82 -20.95 1.22
N ARG A 1107 -21.30 -20.73 2.44
CA ARG A 1107 -20.51 -19.54 2.78
C ARG A 1107 -19.13 -19.99 3.27
N THR A 1108 -18.07 -19.46 2.68
CA THR A 1108 -16.69 -19.71 3.16
C THR A 1108 -16.06 -18.42 3.66
N LYS A 1109 -15.07 -18.49 4.56
CA LYS A 1109 -14.37 -17.30 5.04
C LYS A 1109 -13.48 -16.73 3.94
N ALA A 1110 -13.57 -15.42 3.68
CA ALA A 1110 -12.72 -14.73 2.72
C ALA A 1110 -11.30 -14.50 3.29
N ALA A 1111 -10.30 -14.43 2.41
CA ALA A 1111 -8.89 -14.29 2.81
C ALA A 1111 -8.57 -12.90 3.40
N ASP A 1112 -9.27 -11.85 2.97
CA ASP A 1112 -9.21 -10.49 3.51
C ASP A 1112 -10.25 -10.20 4.61
N GLY A 1113 -10.98 -11.22 5.08
CA GLY A 1113 -12.03 -11.12 6.10
C GLY A 1113 -13.43 -10.98 5.50
N GLY A 1114 -14.47 -11.44 6.22
CA GLY A 1114 -15.83 -11.54 5.68
C GLY A 1114 -16.12 -12.92 5.06
N LYS A 1115 -17.17 -13.03 4.24
CA LYS A 1115 -17.68 -14.31 3.72
C LYS A 1115 -17.84 -14.32 2.19
N ASN A 1116 -17.26 -15.30 1.52
CA ASN A 1116 -17.60 -15.65 0.14
C ASN A 1116 -18.95 -16.36 0.11
N TRP A 1117 -19.83 -15.98 -0.80
CA TRP A 1117 -21.18 -16.53 -0.97
C TRP A 1117 -21.28 -17.29 -2.29
N PHE A 1118 -21.86 -18.49 -2.26
CA PHE A 1118 -22.03 -19.37 -3.42
C PHE A 1118 -23.49 -19.86 -3.55
N GLY A 1119 -24.06 -19.69 -4.74
CA GLY A 1119 -25.41 -20.14 -5.10
C GLY A 1119 -25.43 -21.18 -6.22
N GLU A 1120 -26.50 -21.97 -6.28
CA GLU A 1120 -26.84 -22.89 -7.36
C GLU A 1120 -28.33 -22.75 -7.72
N LEU A 1121 -28.67 -23.03 -8.98
CA LEU A 1121 -30.06 -23.04 -9.46
C LEU A 1121 -30.72 -24.39 -9.17
N THR A 1122 -32.02 -24.36 -8.87
CA THR A 1122 -32.80 -25.49 -8.37
C THR A 1122 -32.93 -26.70 -9.31
N ASN A 1123 -32.58 -26.58 -10.59
CA ASN A 1123 -32.71 -27.65 -11.60
C ASN A 1123 -31.58 -27.64 -12.64
N ASN A 1124 -30.33 -27.89 -12.23
CA ASN A 1124 -29.23 -28.18 -13.17
C ASN A 1124 -28.97 -29.70 -13.24
N PRO A 1125 -29.42 -30.43 -14.28
CA PRO A 1125 -29.24 -31.89 -14.36
C PRO A 1125 -27.79 -32.35 -14.58
N ARG A 1126 -26.82 -31.43 -14.76
CA ARG A 1126 -25.42 -31.75 -15.09
C ARG A 1126 -24.51 -31.98 -13.88
N THR A 1127 -24.92 -31.62 -12.65
CA THR A 1127 -24.05 -31.74 -11.45
C THR A 1127 -24.13 -33.10 -10.75
N ALA A 1128 -24.84 -34.09 -11.32
CA ALA A 1128 -24.85 -35.46 -10.80
C ALA A 1128 -23.45 -36.13 -10.88
N ASP A 1129 -22.69 -35.85 -11.94
CA ASP A 1129 -21.36 -36.44 -12.13
C ASP A 1129 -20.25 -35.64 -11.41
N GLU A 1130 -20.34 -34.30 -11.40
CA GLU A 1130 -19.40 -33.43 -10.65
C GLU A 1130 -19.48 -33.63 -9.12
N LYS A 1131 -20.62 -34.06 -8.59
CA LYS A 1131 -20.77 -34.48 -7.17
C LYS A 1131 -19.72 -35.50 -6.75
N THR A 1132 -19.35 -36.42 -7.64
CA THR A 1132 -18.38 -37.48 -7.34
C THR A 1132 -16.94 -36.94 -7.31
N ALA A 1133 -16.64 -35.91 -8.09
CA ALA A 1133 -15.29 -35.33 -8.18
C ALA A 1133 -14.94 -34.43 -6.97
N LEU A 1134 -15.86 -33.56 -6.55
CA LEU A 1134 -15.59 -32.61 -5.44
C LEU A 1134 -15.65 -33.27 -4.05
N LEU A 1135 -16.55 -34.24 -3.84
CA LEU A 1135 -16.60 -35.03 -2.59
C LEU A 1135 -15.41 -35.98 -2.44
N SER A 1136 -14.87 -36.53 -3.55
CA SER A 1136 -13.66 -37.37 -3.49
C SER A 1136 -12.37 -36.58 -3.23
N SER A 1137 -12.30 -35.29 -3.61
CA SER A 1137 -11.14 -34.43 -3.32
C SER A 1137 -11.09 -33.87 -1.88
N THR A 1138 -12.12 -34.13 -1.06
CA THR A 1138 -12.24 -33.60 0.31
C THR A 1138 -12.27 -34.68 1.39
N GLN A 1139 -12.17 -35.97 1.02
CA GLN A 1139 -12.00 -37.08 1.97
C GLN A 1139 -10.60 -37.71 1.86
N GLY A 1140 -9.63 -37.08 2.52
CA GLY A 1140 -8.53 -37.81 3.14
C GLY A 1140 -9.04 -38.53 4.41
N PRO A 1141 -8.32 -39.55 4.93
CA PRO A 1141 -8.87 -40.42 5.96
C PRO A 1141 -8.92 -39.75 7.34
N GLU A 1142 -10.08 -39.20 7.71
CA GLU A 1142 -10.45 -38.97 9.12
C GLU A 1142 -11.30 -40.15 9.62
N HIS A 1143 -10.59 -41.16 10.14
CA HIS A 1143 -11.13 -42.11 11.13
C HIS A 1143 -9.94 -42.55 12.01
N ASP A 1144 -10.12 -42.39 13.33
CA ASP A 1144 -9.26 -42.83 14.46
C ASP A 1144 -8.39 -41.80 15.24
N ASP A 1145 -8.34 -40.50 14.88
CA ASP A 1145 -7.49 -39.51 15.60
C ASP A 1145 -8.21 -38.54 16.57
N LEU A 1146 -9.45 -38.85 16.96
CA LEU A 1146 -10.25 -38.00 17.89
C LEU A 1146 -10.11 -38.35 19.39
N GLU A 1147 -9.48 -39.46 19.76
CA GLU A 1147 -9.16 -39.76 21.17
C GLU A 1147 -7.79 -39.23 21.62
N ASP A 1148 -6.76 -39.23 20.76
CA ASP A 1148 -5.42 -38.79 21.16
C ASP A 1148 -5.26 -37.26 21.24
N GLN A 1149 -6.04 -36.47 20.49
CA GLN A 1149 -6.04 -35.01 20.65
C GLN A 1149 -6.67 -34.52 21.97
N ARG A 1150 -7.48 -35.36 22.65
CA ARG A 1150 -7.91 -35.08 24.04
C ARG A 1150 -6.76 -35.32 25.02
N ARG A 1151 -6.08 -36.47 24.92
CA ARG A 1151 -4.92 -36.80 25.77
C ARG A 1151 -3.79 -35.77 25.68
N PHE A 1152 -3.50 -35.26 24.49
CA PHE A 1152 -2.44 -34.25 24.33
C PHE A 1152 -2.78 -32.87 24.93
N ARG A 1153 -4.06 -32.51 25.06
CA ARG A 1153 -4.48 -31.25 25.71
C ARG A 1153 -4.58 -31.35 27.23
N GLU A 1154 -4.88 -32.52 27.77
CA GLU A 1154 -4.90 -32.74 29.22
C GLU A 1154 -3.47 -32.90 29.79
N THR A 1155 -2.54 -33.48 29.02
CA THR A 1155 -1.15 -33.68 29.49
C THR A 1155 -0.28 -32.40 29.40
N ALA A 1156 -0.68 -31.40 28.61
CA ALA A 1156 0.07 -30.14 28.46
C ALA A 1156 -0.27 -29.06 29.52
N ALA A 1157 -1.29 -29.28 30.36
CA ALA A 1157 -1.75 -28.30 31.34
C ALA A 1157 -1.09 -28.43 32.73
N GLU A 1158 -0.46 -29.57 33.04
CA GLU A 1158 0.09 -29.86 34.38
C GLU A 1158 1.61 -29.61 34.53
N SER A 1159 2.34 -29.26 33.47
CA SER A 1159 3.81 -29.17 33.50
C SER A 1159 4.40 -27.74 33.61
N LEU A 1160 3.57 -26.69 33.76
CA LEU A 1160 4.04 -25.30 33.63
C LEU A 1160 3.74 -24.35 34.82
N PHE A 1161 3.09 -24.81 35.90
CA PHE A 1161 2.88 -24.01 37.12
C PHE A 1161 3.20 -24.77 38.41
N GLY A 1162 4.46 -25.17 38.55
CA GLY A 1162 5.02 -25.75 39.79
C GLY A 1162 5.44 -24.71 40.83
N THR A 1163 4.55 -23.81 41.26
CA THR A 1163 4.87 -22.83 42.32
C THR A 1163 4.59 -23.39 43.73
N LYS A 1164 5.63 -23.98 44.35
CA LYS A 1164 5.74 -24.09 45.81
C LYS A 1164 7.19 -23.80 46.25
N VAL A 1165 7.31 -23.17 47.42
CA VAL A 1165 8.53 -22.69 48.13
C VAL A 1165 8.87 -21.22 47.87
N PHE A 1166 8.06 -20.34 48.46
CA PHE A 1166 8.50 -19.08 49.10
C PHE A 1166 7.60 -18.82 50.32
N ASP A 1167 7.65 -19.74 51.28
CA ASP A 1167 7.33 -19.46 52.68
C ASP A 1167 8.68 -19.40 53.42
N LYS A 1168 8.98 -18.28 54.07
CA LYS A 1168 10.27 -17.89 54.70
C LYS A 1168 11.40 -17.47 53.75
N MET A 1169 11.28 -16.25 53.20
CA MET A 1169 12.27 -15.17 53.41
C MET A 1169 11.65 -13.82 53.06
#